data_AF-A0A2B7ZD48-F1
#
_entry.id   AF-A0A2B7ZD48-F1
#
_cell.length_a   1.000
_cell.length_b   1.000
_cell.length_c   1.000
_cell.angle_alpha   90.00
_cell.angle_beta   90.00
_cell.angle_gamma   90.00
#
_symmetry.space_group_name_H-M   'P 1'
#
loop_
_entity.id
_entity.type
_entity.pdbx_description
1 polymer ?
#
loop_
_entity_poly.entity_id
_entity_poly.type
_entity_poly.pdbx_seq_one_letter_code
_entity_poly.pdbx_strand_id
1 'polypeptide(L)'
;MASSMIQHVETIPISSTSHPGNPVPEEPTSIPHLKIMHMGATASLNKHSSSVSTVGTVELLSDSETPSTPGTEPLPDDVTEGILDLTLGSKSPPLTTQRRRRASTILISQSSEDVQKILGSGQGGTHVLEKICCGGGCCKLQPLQELASSSSIHPVIKPKNKAFESLKLHLGQLSHDSILTNITPLPEKTVSFSPVPTDLADEELGPADHPPSFVKPHPPYEVYRAPLHHARELTKPGAEKRTYHFDIDVTDYPTEGGDVDFVVGGAIGICPQNSDEVVDEVFNLLSIPKMVRDKRVMVNTTTGRWPTVWGDEKPRSLLTTRRELLVWCSDLQSYPPTKQIFRLLAEYATDRDEKKILMYLSSAQGQGAFCDLRTGQHTTVPQLLSAFPSAQPPLDHLLSILNTLMPRFYSLSQDPLVSCTLSDGKCKRLIEIAVTVHEAPDWRGGNRTGVGSGFLERKAQQLLRAEKLGDDLSTLDLHIPMFRGLMSNPLAREFVSDGPMLLIGAGVGVAPFRGFVQRRLKSANCANKVWVLQGIRDSLLDELYSGEWGVHEETVKRVVQSRSGEGRYVQEEVRNQADLVWFVINSLDGRVFVCGSSKGMGEGVEAALVDVAMAKGNLNREEAQLFWKGKKDAGQYIA
;
A
#
# COMPACT_ATOMS: atom_id res chain seq x y z
N MET A 1 46.05 -11.97 14.87
CA MET A 1 45.91 -10.51 15.10
C MET A 1 44.59 -10.10 14.46
N ALA A 2 43.55 -9.96 15.28
CA ALA A 2 42.22 -9.56 14.84
C ALA A 2 42.19 -8.03 14.76
N SER A 3 41.91 -7.49 13.58
CA SER A 3 41.63 -6.07 13.38
C SER A 3 40.12 -5.89 13.50
N SER A 4 39.68 -5.29 14.60
CA SER A 4 38.28 -4.93 14.82
C SER A 4 37.91 -3.78 13.88
N MET A 5 36.96 -4.02 12.99
CA MET A 5 36.24 -2.94 12.32
C MET A 5 35.35 -2.25 13.36
N ILE A 6 35.81 -1.11 13.84
CA ILE A 6 35.01 -0.17 14.62
C ILE A 6 33.97 0.42 13.65
N GLN A 7 32.69 0.14 13.90
CA GLN A 7 31.60 0.90 13.28
C GLN A 7 31.75 2.36 13.73
N HIS A 8 32.07 3.25 12.80
CA HIS A 8 32.01 4.69 13.04
C HIS A 8 30.56 5.06 13.37
N VAL A 9 30.29 5.36 14.64
CA VAL A 9 29.10 6.13 15.05
C VAL A 9 29.32 7.53 14.47
N GLU A 10 28.54 7.92 13.46
CA GLU A 10 28.48 9.32 13.04
C GLU A 10 28.07 10.13 14.27
N THR A 11 28.98 10.99 14.71
CA THR A 11 28.78 11.81 15.91
C THR A 11 27.66 12.78 15.63
N ILE A 12 26.56 12.69 16.39
CA ILE A 12 25.52 13.72 16.39
C ILE A 12 26.22 15.07 16.62
N PRO A 13 25.97 16.09 15.78
CA PRO A 13 26.64 17.37 15.92
C PRO A 13 26.44 17.91 17.33
N ILE A 14 27.54 18.11 18.06
CA ILE A 14 27.52 18.72 19.39
C ILE A 14 27.38 20.23 19.17
N SER A 15 26.17 20.73 18.96
CA SER A 15 25.93 22.18 18.96
C SER A 15 25.59 22.62 20.38
N SER A 16 26.45 23.43 21.00
CA SER A 16 26.30 23.97 22.37
C SER A 16 25.14 24.97 22.51
N THR A 17 24.60 25.40 21.39
CA THR A 17 23.31 26.04 21.18
C THR A 17 22.92 25.62 19.78
N SER A 18 21.63 25.45 19.50
CA SER A 18 21.06 25.44 18.15
C SER A 18 21.95 25.96 17.02
N HIS A 19 21.90 25.31 15.85
CA HIS A 19 22.50 25.82 14.61
C HIS A 19 22.38 27.37 14.56
N PRO A 20 23.44 28.15 14.31
CA PRO A 20 23.45 29.61 14.48
C PRO A 20 22.35 30.40 13.75
N GLY A 21 21.62 29.74 12.84
CA GLY A 21 20.47 30.29 12.12
C GLY A 21 19.11 29.63 12.39
N ASN A 22 18.97 28.75 13.39
CA ASN A 22 17.68 28.11 13.75
C ASN A 22 17.62 27.68 15.25
N PRO A 23 17.34 28.61 16.19
CA PRO A 23 17.23 28.32 17.62
C PRO A 23 16.08 27.39 18.00
N VAL A 24 16.32 26.52 19.00
CA VAL A 24 15.25 25.73 19.65
C VAL A 24 14.23 26.72 20.22
N PRO A 25 12.93 26.62 19.88
CA PRO A 25 11.93 27.51 20.46
C PRO A 25 11.79 27.30 21.97
N GLU A 26 11.94 28.37 22.75
CA GLU A 26 11.68 28.34 24.19
C GLU A 26 10.17 28.46 24.47
N GLU A 27 9.66 27.72 25.46
CA GLU A 27 8.29 27.92 25.95
C GLU A 27 8.14 29.35 26.52
N PRO A 28 7.03 30.06 26.23
CA PRO A 28 6.80 31.39 26.80
C PRO A 28 6.73 31.30 28.34
N THR A 29 7.63 32.00 29.01
CA THR A 29 7.86 32.00 30.47
C THR A 29 6.74 32.62 31.30
N SER A 30 5.62 33.00 30.70
CA SER A 30 4.51 33.68 31.38
C SER A 30 3.22 32.86 31.34
N ILE A 31 3.15 31.84 32.22
CA ILE A 31 1.88 31.28 32.70
C ILE A 31 1.87 31.50 34.22
N PRO A 32 0.82 32.08 34.84
CA PRO A 32 0.81 32.32 36.28
C PRO A 32 0.79 30.97 37.02
N HIS A 33 1.89 30.65 37.71
CA HIS A 33 1.96 29.47 38.56
C HIS A 33 0.96 29.60 39.73
N LEU A 34 -0.09 28.79 39.72
CA LEU A 34 -0.88 28.48 40.91
C LEU A 34 0.03 27.72 41.90
N LYS A 35 0.45 28.38 42.97
CA LYS A 35 1.15 27.77 44.10
C LYS A 35 0.22 26.80 44.81
N ILE A 36 0.50 25.51 44.69
CA ILE A 36 -0.06 24.48 45.57
C ILE A 36 0.64 24.61 46.92
N MET A 37 -0.08 25.07 47.94
CA MET A 37 0.37 24.99 49.33
C MET A 37 0.05 23.60 49.89
N HIS A 38 1.10 22.86 50.25
CA HIS A 38 1.02 21.69 51.11
C HIS A 38 0.78 22.14 52.57
N MET A 39 -0.30 21.66 53.20
CA MET A 39 -0.37 21.57 54.67
C MET A 39 -0.85 20.17 55.07
N GLY A 40 -0.12 19.59 56.03
CA GLY A 40 -0.31 18.24 56.55
C GLY A 40 -1.51 18.08 57.50
N ALA A 41 -1.77 16.81 57.79
CA ALA A 41 -2.95 16.22 58.41
C ALA A 41 -3.34 16.72 59.83
N THR A 42 -4.64 16.65 60.15
CA THR A 42 -5.21 15.86 61.27
C THR A 42 -6.75 15.97 61.33
N ALA A 43 -7.38 14.95 61.92
CA ALA A 43 -8.80 14.59 61.87
C ALA A 43 -9.76 15.49 62.70
N SER A 44 -11.07 15.48 62.34
CA SER A 44 -12.20 15.09 63.21
C SER A 44 -13.58 15.50 62.62
N LEU A 45 -14.61 14.79 63.05
CA LEU A 45 -16.02 14.79 62.64
C LEU A 45 -16.80 16.09 62.97
N ASN A 46 -17.76 16.48 62.12
CA ASN A 46 -19.20 16.55 62.46
C ASN A 46 -20.10 17.23 61.40
N LYS A 47 -21.17 16.50 61.03
CA LYS A 47 -22.60 16.83 60.90
C LYS A 47 -23.13 18.25 60.54
N HIS A 48 -24.01 18.20 59.52
CA HIS A 48 -25.34 18.86 59.37
C HIS A 48 -25.50 20.31 58.84
N SER A 49 -26.01 20.37 57.61
CA SER A 49 -27.33 20.90 57.19
C SER A 49 -27.54 22.37 56.78
N SER A 50 -28.39 22.49 55.75
CA SER A 50 -29.25 23.60 55.28
C SER A 50 -28.62 24.67 54.37
N SER A 51 -29.26 25.22 53.33
CA SER A 51 -30.45 24.93 52.52
C SER A 51 -30.66 26.06 51.48
N VAL A 52 -31.35 25.78 50.36
CA VAL A 52 -32.15 26.70 49.47
C VAL A 52 -31.37 27.54 48.42
N SER A 53 -31.34 27.14 47.14
CA SER A 53 -32.23 27.45 45.96
C SER A 53 -31.69 28.65 45.13
N THR A 54 -31.55 28.63 43.80
CA THR A 54 -32.62 28.50 42.78
C THR A 54 -32.05 28.27 41.36
N VAL A 55 -32.49 27.17 40.73
CA VAL A 55 -32.84 26.87 39.31
C VAL A 55 -32.07 27.46 38.12
N GLY A 56 -31.59 26.54 37.26
CA GLY A 56 -31.28 26.74 35.84
C GLY A 56 -30.99 25.39 35.17
N THR A 57 -32.04 24.65 34.82
CA THR A 57 -32.03 23.26 34.31
C THR A 57 -31.47 23.18 32.88
N VAL A 58 -30.45 22.34 32.66
CA VAL A 58 -30.13 21.71 31.38
C VAL A 58 -29.96 20.23 31.66
N GLU A 59 -30.83 19.40 31.08
CA GLU A 59 -30.87 17.96 31.31
C GLU A 59 -29.64 17.25 30.73
N LEU A 60 -28.94 16.53 31.60
CA LEU A 60 -27.99 15.47 31.27
C LEU A 60 -28.78 14.15 31.17
N LEU A 61 -28.70 13.47 30.02
CA LEU A 61 -29.01 12.05 29.87
C LEU A 61 -27.70 11.40 29.41
N SER A 62 -26.98 10.76 30.33
CA SER A 62 -27.10 9.34 30.70
C SER A 62 -26.47 8.43 29.64
N ASP A 63 -25.28 7.96 29.99
CA ASP A 63 -24.54 6.90 29.32
C ASP A 63 -25.44 5.71 28.97
N SER A 64 -25.42 5.31 27.70
CA SER A 64 -25.88 4.00 27.26
C SER A 64 -24.73 3.29 26.57
N GLU A 65 -24.32 2.20 27.21
CA GLU A 65 -23.30 1.25 26.79
C GLU A 65 -23.49 0.78 25.34
N THR A 66 -22.46 0.94 24.52
CA THR A 66 -22.33 0.25 23.23
C THR A 66 -21.57 -1.07 23.42
N PRO A 67 -22.03 -2.20 22.85
CA PRO A 67 -21.45 -3.52 23.09
C PRO A 67 -20.10 -3.69 22.38
N SER A 68 -19.08 -4.04 23.17
CA SER A 68 -17.75 -4.44 22.73
C SER A 68 -17.78 -5.75 21.93
N THR A 69 -17.18 -5.74 20.75
CA THR A 69 -16.89 -6.97 19.97
C THR A 69 -15.53 -7.53 20.43
N PRO A 70 -15.39 -8.85 20.63
CA PRO A 70 -14.26 -9.42 21.37
C PRO A 70 -12.95 -9.41 20.56
N GLY A 71 -11.88 -8.98 21.24
CA GLY A 71 -10.51 -9.09 20.75
C GLY A 71 -10.08 -10.55 20.65
N THR A 72 -9.51 -10.94 19.52
CA THR A 72 -8.84 -12.24 19.36
C THR A 72 -7.34 -12.02 19.58
N GLU A 73 -6.87 -12.22 20.81
CA GLU A 73 -5.45 -12.38 21.08
C GLU A 73 -5.04 -13.86 20.87
N PRO A 74 -3.88 -14.14 20.27
CA PRO A 74 -3.33 -15.49 20.22
C PRO A 74 -2.63 -15.84 21.54
N LEU A 75 -3.13 -16.87 22.21
CA LEU A 75 -2.48 -17.48 23.38
C LEU A 75 -1.17 -18.17 22.95
N PRO A 76 -0.08 -18.07 23.75
CA PRO A 76 1.14 -18.84 23.54
C PRO A 76 0.99 -20.26 24.10
N ASP A 77 1.40 -21.27 23.33
CA ASP A 77 1.55 -22.65 23.79
C ASP A 77 2.76 -22.76 24.73
N ASP A 78 2.54 -23.25 25.94
CA ASP A 78 3.59 -23.72 26.85
C ASP A 78 3.49 -25.25 26.99
N VAL A 79 4.64 -25.89 27.09
CA VAL A 79 4.83 -27.34 27.03
C VAL A 79 4.98 -27.86 28.46
N THR A 80 4.19 -28.85 28.91
CA THR A 80 4.64 -29.89 29.86
C THR A 80 3.62 -31.02 30.04
N GLU A 81 4.18 -32.23 30.24
CA GLU A 81 3.53 -33.53 30.32
C GLU A 81 2.72 -33.81 31.59
N GLY A 82 1.81 -34.80 31.52
CA GLY A 82 1.20 -35.46 32.68
C GLY A 82 0.22 -36.58 32.31
N ILE A 83 0.58 -37.81 32.67
CA ILE A 83 0.00 -39.13 32.37
C ILE A 83 -1.27 -39.42 33.22
N LEU A 84 -2.30 -40.10 32.66
CA LEU A 84 -2.98 -41.33 33.16
C LEU A 84 -4.42 -41.56 32.60
N ASP A 85 -4.60 -42.72 31.94
CA ASP A 85 -5.67 -43.75 32.05
C ASP A 85 -7.18 -43.36 32.00
N LEU A 86 -8.16 -44.05 31.37
CA LEU A 86 -8.33 -45.42 30.83
C LEU A 86 -9.58 -45.50 29.90
N THR A 87 -9.51 -46.40 28.90
CA THR A 87 -10.57 -47.31 28.37
C THR A 87 -11.71 -46.88 27.42
N LEU A 88 -11.61 -47.45 26.19
CA LEU A 88 -12.56 -48.31 25.45
C LEU A 88 -13.88 -47.76 24.86
N GLY A 89 -13.98 -47.83 23.52
CA GLY A 89 -15.24 -47.84 22.78
C GLY A 89 -15.03 -47.81 21.27
N SER A 90 -15.24 -48.94 20.60
CA SER A 90 -15.06 -49.22 19.18
C SER A 90 -16.03 -48.47 18.25
N LYS A 91 -15.54 -48.05 17.06
CA LYS A 91 -16.18 -48.16 15.72
C LYS A 91 -15.44 -47.30 14.65
N SER A 92 -14.89 -47.95 13.63
CA SER A 92 -14.64 -47.37 12.28
C SER A 92 -15.97 -47.32 11.48
N PRO A 93 -16.18 -46.53 10.40
CA PRO A 93 -15.26 -45.86 9.42
C PRO A 93 -15.72 -44.37 9.13
N PRO A 94 -15.34 -43.61 8.06
CA PRO A 94 -14.52 -43.88 6.87
C PRO A 94 -13.37 -42.87 6.58
N LEU A 95 -12.56 -43.22 5.58
CA LEU A 95 -11.45 -42.43 5.02
C LEU A 95 -11.87 -40.99 4.67
N THR A 96 -11.33 -40.03 5.42
CA THR A 96 -11.42 -38.61 5.12
C THR A 96 -10.38 -38.26 4.06
N THR A 97 -10.85 -37.77 2.92
CA THR A 97 -10.03 -37.06 1.95
C THR A 97 -9.43 -35.83 2.63
N GLN A 98 -8.12 -35.83 2.86
CA GLN A 98 -7.40 -34.65 3.36
C GLN A 98 -7.49 -33.53 2.31
N ARG A 99 -8.50 -32.66 2.45
CA ARG A 99 -8.50 -31.34 1.83
C ARG A 99 -7.26 -30.59 2.34
N ARG A 100 -6.27 -30.42 1.48
CA ARG A 100 -5.18 -29.45 1.69
C ARG A 100 -5.81 -28.07 1.86
N ARG A 101 -5.71 -27.48 3.05
CA ARG A 101 -6.02 -26.07 3.28
C ARG A 101 -5.17 -25.24 2.31
N ARG A 102 -5.80 -24.43 1.45
CA ARG A 102 -5.08 -23.38 0.72
C ARG A 102 -4.63 -22.36 1.75
N ALA A 103 -3.34 -22.04 1.72
CA ALA A 103 -2.79 -20.94 2.50
C ALA A 103 -3.52 -19.65 2.11
N SER A 104 -3.99 -18.90 3.10
CA SER A 104 -4.42 -17.53 2.93
C SER A 104 -3.24 -16.72 2.42
N THR A 105 -3.43 -15.94 1.35
CA THR A 105 -2.48 -14.94 0.89
C THR A 105 -2.50 -13.74 1.84
N ILE A 106 -1.91 -13.92 3.02
CA ILE A 106 -1.44 -12.77 3.79
C ILE A 106 -0.21 -12.23 3.04
N LEU A 107 -0.32 -10.99 2.57
CA LEU A 107 0.75 -10.22 1.96
C LEU A 107 1.84 -9.96 3.03
N ILE A 108 2.95 -10.71 2.96
CA ILE A 108 4.08 -10.57 3.91
C ILE A 108 5.35 -10.01 3.25
N SER A 109 5.38 -9.74 1.94
CA SER A 109 6.50 -8.98 1.36
C SER A 109 6.16 -8.32 0.03
N GLN A 110 6.73 -7.12 -0.18
CA GLN A 110 6.60 -6.35 -1.42
C GLN A 110 7.94 -6.19 -2.16
N SER A 111 9.05 -6.77 -1.66
CA SER A 111 10.34 -6.75 -2.37
C SER A 111 11.26 -7.95 -2.11
N SER A 112 12.21 -8.19 -3.01
CA SER A 112 13.21 -9.27 -2.96
C SER A 112 14.22 -9.16 -1.80
N GLU A 113 14.33 -8.01 -1.16
CA GLU A 113 15.23 -7.77 -0.02
C GLU A 113 14.57 -8.06 1.34
N ASP A 114 13.24 -8.10 1.42
CA ASP A 114 12.52 -8.58 2.61
C ASP A 114 12.91 -10.04 2.90
N VAL A 115 13.11 -10.82 1.85
CA VAL A 115 13.62 -12.20 1.91
C VAL A 115 15.05 -12.25 2.45
N GLN A 116 15.91 -11.27 2.15
CA GLN A 116 17.28 -11.20 2.66
C GLN A 116 17.35 -10.78 4.14
N LYS A 117 16.46 -9.88 4.59
CA LYS A 117 16.41 -9.45 6.00
C LYS A 117 15.91 -10.54 6.95
N ILE A 118 15.03 -11.44 6.47
CA ILE A 118 14.59 -12.63 7.21
C ILE A 118 15.73 -13.65 7.38
N LEU A 119 16.70 -13.66 6.47
CA LEU A 119 17.73 -14.70 6.43
C LEU A 119 18.88 -14.49 7.41
N GLY A 120 19.12 -13.26 7.91
CA GLY A 120 20.20 -12.94 8.84
C GLY A 120 21.61 -13.31 8.31
N SER A 121 22.62 -12.54 8.69
CA SER A 121 24.01 -12.91 8.40
C SER A 121 24.46 -14.01 9.38
N GLY A 122 24.23 -15.27 9.02
CA GLY A 122 24.90 -16.42 9.65
C GLY A 122 24.03 -17.28 10.57
N GLN A 123 23.95 -18.56 10.18
CA GLN A 123 23.58 -19.77 10.95
C GLN A 123 22.21 -19.80 11.68
N GLY A 124 21.31 -20.65 11.16
CA GLY A 124 20.15 -21.17 11.91
C GLY A 124 18.75 -20.90 11.32
N GLY A 125 18.61 -20.69 10.01
CA GLY A 125 17.33 -20.29 9.38
C GLY A 125 16.37 -21.40 8.92
N THR A 126 16.52 -22.66 9.33
CA THR A 126 15.78 -23.79 8.71
C THR A 126 14.29 -23.85 9.05
N HIS A 127 13.81 -23.20 10.11
CA HIS A 127 12.38 -23.25 10.50
C HIS A 127 11.51 -22.09 10.01
N VAL A 128 12.09 -20.96 9.57
CA VAL A 128 11.34 -19.78 9.05
C VAL A 128 11.27 -19.79 7.51
N LEU A 129 12.14 -20.55 6.85
CA LEU A 129 12.23 -20.71 5.39
C LEU A 129 11.00 -21.37 4.74
N GLU A 130 10.14 -22.07 5.48
CA GLU A 130 8.95 -22.71 4.93
C GLU A 130 7.81 -21.74 4.58
N LYS A 131 7.72 -20.58 5.25
CA LYS A 131 6.57 -19.66 5.07
C LYS A 131 6.78 -18.55 4.04
N ILE A 132 8.02 -18.22 3.68
CA ILE A 132 8.32 -16.98 2.94
C ILE A 132 8.95 -17.22 1.55
N CYS A 133 9.34 -18.46 1.21
CA CYS A 133 9.95 -18.75 -0.10
C CYS A 133 8.99 -19.45 -1.07
N CYS A 134 8.46 -18.68 -2.02
CA CYS A 134 7.86 -19.11 -3.30
C CYS A 134 6.72 -20.16 -3.26
N GLY A 135 6.18 -20.53 -2.09
CA GLY A 135 5.16 -21.58 -1.96
C GLY A 135 5.57 -22.95 -2.53
N GLY A 136 6.88 -23.16 -2.78
CA GLY A 136 7.35 -24.25 -3.65
C GLY A 136 8.78 -24.76 -3.37
N GLY A 137 9.39 -24.43 -2.23
CA GLY A 137 10.67 -25.02 -1.82
C GLY A 137 11.89 -24.51 -2.59
N CYS A 138 12.20 -23.20 -2.46
CA CYS A 138 13.42 -22.57 -2.99
C CYS A 138 14.73 -23.34 -2.72
N CYS A 139 14.77 -24.16 -1.67
CA CYS A 139 15.96 -24.89 -1.23
C CYS A 139 16.33 -26.11 -2.11
N LYS A 140 15.70 -26.30 -3.28
CA LYS A 140 15.94 -27.44 -4.17
C LYS A 140 16.17 -27.01 -5.62
N LEU A 141 17.18 -26.17 -5.87
CA LEU A 141 17.71 -25.99 -7.23
C LEU A 141 18.16 -27.37 -7.74
N GLN A 142 17.49 -27.87 -8.76
CA GLN A 142 17.89 -29.10 -9.42
C GLN A 142 18.52 -28.72 -10.76
N PRO A 143 19.82 -28.93 -10.97
CA PRO A 143 20.43 -28.63 -12.25
C PRO A 143 19.80 -29.50 -13.34
N LEU A 144 19.84 -29.01 -14.58
CA LEU A 144 19.61 -29.86 -15.73
C LEU A 144 20.67 -30.96 -15.72
N GLN A 145 20.25 -32.23 -15.85
CA GLN A 145 21.19 -33.34 -15.95
C GLN A 145 21.99 -33.22 -17.24
N GLU A 146 23.31 -33.42 -17.14
CA GLU A 146 24.18 -33.53 -18.31
C GLU A 146 23.83 -34.83 -19.07
N LEU A 147 23.41 -34.68 -20.32
CA LEU A 147 23.19 -35.81 -21.22
C LEU A 147 24.55 -36.43 -21.57
N ALA A 148 24.69 -37.74 -21.38
CA ALA A 148 25.89 -38.49 -21.77
C ALA A 148 26.18 -38.30 -23.28
N SER A 149 27.46 -38.16 -23.61
CA SER A 149 28.05 -37.62 -24.84
C SER A 149 27.82 -38.40 -26.15
N SER A 150 26.73 -39.15 -26.29
CA SER A 150 26.47 -40.01 -27.46
C SER A 150 25.09 -39.84 -28.11
N SER A 151 24.28 -38.84 -27.71
CA SER A 151 22.96 -38.60 -28.31
C SER A 151 22.87 -37.23 -28.98
N SER A 152 22.22 -37.18 -30.14
CA SER A 152 21.92 -35.96 -30.88
C SER A 152 21.14 -34.99 -29.98
N ILE A 153 21.79 -33.94 -29.48
CA ILE A 153 21.15 -32.93 -28.64
C ILE A 153 20.15 -32.18 -29.53
N HIS A 154 18.86 -32.21 -29.20
CA HIS A 154 17.85 -31.36 -29.83
C HIS A 154 17.71 -30.06 -29.02
N PRO A 155 18.45 -28.98 -29.35
CA PRO A 155 18.40 -27.75 -28.58
C PRO A 155 17.02 -27.11 -28.68
N VAL A 156 16.59 -26.47 -27.59
CA VAL A 156 15.38 -25.63 -27.61
C VAL A 156 15.70 -24.29 -28.26
N ILE A 157 14.92 -23.92 -29.28
CA ILE A 157 15.10 -22.64 -29.98
C ILE A 157 14.34 -21.55 -29.21
N LYS A 158 15.05 -20.48 -28.84
CA LYS A 158 14.44 -19.32 -28.17
C LYS A 158 13.57 -18.54 -29.16
N PRO A 159 12.35 -18.10 -28.77
CA PRO A 159 11.55 -17.17 -29.56
C PRO A 159 12.35 -15.91 -29.90
N LYS A 160 12.34 -15.51 -31.18
CA LYS A 160 13.05 -14.33 -31.70
C LYS A 160 12.15 -13.11 -31.71
N ASN A 161 11.60 -12.76 -30.56
CA ASN A 161 10.75 -11.58 -30.41
C ASN A 161 11.23 -10.71 -29.24
N LYS A 162 11.00 -9.40 -29.35
CA LYS A 162 11.46 -8.40 -28.38
C LYS A 162 10.95 -8.69 -26.96
N ALA A 163 9.72 -9.19 -26.84
CA ALA A 163 9.13 -9.52 -25.54
C ALA A 163 9.91 -10.64 -24.85
N PHE A 164 10.21 -11.73 -25.55
CA PHE A 164 11.00 -12.84 -25.02
C PHE A 164 12.42 -12.41 -24.66
N GLU A 165 13.09 -11.65 -25.54
CA GLU A 165 14.43 -11.12 -25.28
C GLU A 165 14.48 -10.23 -24.02
N SER A 166 13.44 -9.43 -23.80
CA SER A 166 13.32 -8.56 -22.63
C SER A 166 13.20 -9.32 -21.30
N LEU A 167 12.74 -10.58 -21.32
CA LEU A 167 12.67 -11.44 -20.13
C LEU A 167 14.05 -11.86 -19.63
N LYS A 168 15.10 -11.76 -20.48
CA LYS A 168 16.49 -12.09 -20.15
C LYS A 168 16.65 -13.47 -19.51
N LEU A 169 15.88 -14.45 -19.97
CA LEU A 169 15.84 -15.79 -19.38
C LEU A 169 17.16 -16.56 -19.58
N HIS A 170 17.71 -17.03 -18.46
CA HIS A 170 18.85 -17.95 -18.43
C HIS A 170 18.35 -19.39 -18.51
N LEU A 171 18.32 -19.95 -19.72
CA LEU A 171 17.82 -21.33 -19.96
C LEU A 171 18.89 -22.43 -19.81
N GLY A 172 20.16 -22.07 -19.61
CA GLY A 172 21.26 -23.06 -19.54
C GLY A 172 21.34 -23.93 -20.80
N GLN A 173 21.58 -25.23 -20.61
CA GLN A 173 21.65 -26.25 -21.67
C GLN A 173 20.30 -26.94 -21.94
N LEU A 174 19.18 -26.21 -21.81
CA LEU A 174 17.85 -26.78 -22.03
C LEU A 174 17.70 -27.36 -23.45
N SER A 175 17.33 -28.63 -23.50
CA SER A 175 17.06 -29.40 -24.72
C SER A 175 15.68 -30.05 -24.65
N HIS A 176 15.15 -30.50 -25.79
CA HIS A 176 13.89 -31.28 -25.81
C HIS A 176 13.99 -32.56 -24.98
N ASP A 177 15.19 -33.14 -24.92
CA ASP A 177 15.51 -34.37 -24.18
C ASP A 177 15.71 -34.14 -22.67
N SER A 178 15.77 -32.89 -22.21
CA SER A 178 15.93 -32.56 -20.79
C SER A 178 14.76 -33.08 -19.95
N ILE A 179 15.07 -33.82 -18.89
CA ILE A 179 14.04 -34.32 -17.96
C ILE A 179 13.65 -33.21 -16.98
N LEU A 180 12.36 -32.89 -16.94
CA LEU A 180 11.79 -31.90 -16.04
C LEU A 180 10.96 -32.60 -14.96
N THR A 181 11.24 -32.30 -13.69
CA THR A 181 10.56 -32.89 -12.54
C THR A 181 9.88 -31.83 -11.70
N ASN A 182 8.94 -32.26 -10.83
CA ASN A 182 8.16 -31.36 -9.97
C ASN A 182 7.54 -30.19 -10.75
N ILE A 183 7.03 -30.49 -11.93
CA ILE A 183 6.31 -29.52 -12.75
C ILE A 183 5.03 -29.16 -12.00
N THR A 184 4.78 -27.86 -11.90
CA THR A 184 3.55 -27.34 -11.30
C THR A 184 2.34 -27.99 -11.98
N PRO A 185 1.35 -28.51 -11.23
CA PRO A 185 0.17 -29.12 -11.83
C PRO A 185 -0.60 -28.07 -12.65
N LEU A 186 -1.31 -28.53 -13.68
CA LEU A 186 -2.20 -27.64 -14.45
C LEU A 186 -3.20 -26.99 -13.48
N PRO A 187 -3.35 -25.66 -13.48
CA PRO A 187 -4.35 -25.00 -12.65
C PRO A 187 -5.75 -25.51 -12.98
N GLU A 188 -6.61 -25.55 -11.97
CA GLU A 188 -8.02 -25.86 -12.15
C GLU A 188 -8.72 -24.68 -12.84
N LYS A 189 -9.58 -24.98 -13.80
CA LYS A 189 -10.42 -23.98 -14.46
C LYS A 189 -11.61 -23.64 -13.58
N THR A 190 -11.48 -22.58 -12.77
CA THR A 190 -12.50 -22.15 -11.80
C THR A 190 -13.49 -21.14 -12.37
N VAL A 191 -13.18 -20.51 -13.51
CA VAL A 191 -14.01 -19.52 -14.20
C VAL A 191 -14.55 -20.11 -15.51
N SER A 192 -15.80 -19.81 -15.83
CA SER A 192 -16.44 -20.18 -17.09
C SER A 192 -17.45 -19.14 -17.54
N PHE A 193 -17.78 -19.15 -18.84
CA PHE A 193 -18.77 -18.27 -19.45
C PHE A 193 -19.99 -19.06 -19.90
N SER A 194 -21.20 -18.55 -19.61
CA SER A 194 -22.46 -19.08 -20.15
C SER A 194 -23.29 -17.97 -20.81
N PRO A 195 -24.22 -18.33 -21.72
CA PRO A 195 -25.15 -17.36 -22.30
C PRO A 195 -25.94 -16.62 -21.22
N VAL A 196 -26.36 -15.39 -21.54
CA VAL A 196 -27.24 -14.60 -20.68
C VAL A 196 -28.65 -15.23 -20.71
N PRO A 197 -29.24 -15.57 -19.56
CA PRO A 197 -30.63 -16.01 -19.46
C PRO A 197 -31.60 -14.95 -20.02
N THR A 198 -32.72 -15.38 -20.58
CA THR A 198 -33.70 -14.48 -21.22
C THR A 198 -34.26 -13.44 -20.25
N ASP A 199 -34.39 -13.80 -18.96
CA ASP A 199 -34.83 -12.94 -17.87
C ASP A 199 -33.84 -11.80 -17.52
N LEU A 200 -32.56 -11.97 -17.85
CA LEU A 200 -31.51 -10.97 -17.64
C LEU A 200 -31.10 -10.24 -18.95
N ALA A 201 -31.80 -10.50 -20.05
CA ALA A 201 -31.45 -9.93 -21.36
C ALA A 201 -31.53 -8.40 -21.36
N ASP A 202 -32.53 -7.85 -20.66
CA ASP A 202 -32.81 -6.42 -20.60
C ASP A 202 -32.10 -5.70 -19.44
N GLU A 203 -31.40 -6.41 -18.55
CA GLU A 203 -30.67 -5.77 -17.45
C GLU A 203 -29.51 -4.91 -17.98
N GLU A 204 -29.52 -3.62 -17.62
CA GLU A 204 -28.47 -2.69 -17.97
C GLU A 204 -27.23 -2.85 -17.08
N LEU A 205 -26.06 -2.76 -17.70
CA LEU A 205 -24.79 -2.69 -16.98
C LEU A 205 -24.55 -1.26 -16.50
N GLY A 206 -23.70 -1.12 -15.49
CA GLY A 206 -23.29 0.19 -14.97
C GLY A 206 -22.51 1.04 -15.99
N PRO A 207 -22.21 2.30 -15.65
CA PRO A 207 -21.44 3.18 -16.52
C PRO A 207 -20.01 2.66 -16.70
N ALA A 208 -19.44 2.87 -17.90
CA ALA A 208 -18.16 2.28 -18.29
C ALA A 208 -16.96 2.74 -17.43
N ASP A 209 -17.04 3.92 -16.82
CA ASP A 209 -15.99 4.50 -15.98
C ASP A 209 -16.17 4.18 -14.48
N HIS A 210 -17.12 3.30 -14.15
CA HIS A 210 -17.36 2.81 -12.81
C HIS A 210 -17.22 1.27 -12.78
N PRO A 211 -16.64 0.70 -11.71
CA PRO A 211 -16.59 -0.74 -11.58
C PRO A 211 -17.99 -1.36 -11.52
N PRO A 212 -18.17 -2.61 -11.99
CA PRO A 212 -19.43 -3.33 -11.85
C PRO A 212 -19.87 -3.42 -10.39
N SER A 213 -21.18 -3.48 -10.15
CA SER A 213 -21.78 -3.44 -8.81
C SER A 213 -21.31 -4.56 -7.87
N PHE A 214 -20.79 -5.67 -8.39
CA PHE A 214 -20.22 -6.76 -7.58
C PHE A 214 -18.77 -6.48 -7.12
N VAL A 215 -18.08 -5.50 -7.70
CA VAL A 215 -16.74 -5.07 -7.28
C VAL A 215 -16.90 -4.05 -6.16
N LYS A 216 -17.17 -4.55 -4.94
CA LYS A 216 -17.42 -3.72 -3.75
C LYS A 216 -16.23 -3.75 -2.79
N PRO A 217 -15.98 -2.66 -2.04
CA PRO A 217 -15.07 -2.63 -0.89
C PRO A 217 -15.49 -3.58 0.23
N HIS A 218 -14.69 -3.65 1.31
CA HIS A 218 -15.11 -4.39 2.50
C HIS A 218 -16.46 -3.83 3.00
N PRO A 219 -17.46 -4.67 3.31
CA PRO A 219 -18.74 -4.20 3.84
C PRO A 219 -18.55 -3.29 5.07
N PRO A 220 -19.38 -2.25 5.27
CA PRO A 220 -20.64 -1.93 4.57
C PRO A 220 -20.47 -0.96 3.38
N TYR A 221 -19.25 -0.69 2.93
CA TYR A 221 -19.00 0.39 1.97
C TYR A 221 -19.37 0.00 0.53
N GLU A 222 -19.67 1.00 -0.29
CA GLU A 222 -19.88 0.88 -1.73
C GLU A 222 -18.83 1.72 -2.47
N VAL A 223 -18.62 1.44 -3.76
CA VAL A 223 -17.81 2.35 -4.59
C VAL A 223 -18.66 3.54 -4.98
N TYR A 224 -18.17 4.73 -4.67
CA TYR A 224 -18.76 6.01 -5.04
C TYR A 224 -18.08 6.57 -6.29
N ARG A 225 -18.89 6.98 -7.27
CA ARG A 225 -18.44 7.64 -8.51
C ARG A 225 -18.19 9.12 -8.22
N ALA A 226 -17.03 9.47 -7.65
CA ALA A 226 -16.75 10.84 -7.21
C ALA A 226 -16.38 11.77 -8.40
N PRO A 227 -17.04 12.92 -8.58
CA PRO A 227 -16.64 13.89 -9.60
C PRO A 227 -15.23 14.44 -9.33
N LEU A 228 -14.41 14.52 -10.38
CA LEU A 228 -13.11 15.19 -10.30
C LEU A 228 -13.31 16.70 -10.45
N HIS A 229 -13.09 17.46 -9.38
CA HIS A 229 -13.28 18.90 -9.38
C HIS A 229 -12.14 19.63 -10.08
N HIS A 230 -10.90 19.28 -9.73
CA HIS A 230 -9.71 19.92 -10.29
C HIS A 230 -8.47 19.03 -10.10
N ALA A 231 -7.47 19.21 -10.95
CA ALA A 231 -6.18 18.53 -10.82
C ALA A 231 -5.05 19.42 -11.34
N ARG A 232 -3.90 19.40 -10.66
CA ARG A 232 -2.70 20.17 -11.07
C ARG A 232 -1.43 19.38 -10.87
N GLU A 233 -0.43 19.62 -11.71
CA GLU A 233 0.92 19.10 -11.48
C GLU A 233 1.62 19.93 -10.40
N LEU A 234 2.15 19.26 -9.36
CA LEU A 234 2.91 19.89 -8.27
C LEU A 234 4.40 20.01 -8.61
N THR A 235 4.90 19.13 -9.46
CA THR A 235 6.30 19.10 -9.88
C THR A 235 6.52 19.97 -11.10
N LYS A 236 7.71 20.55 -11.25
CA LYS A 236 8.05 21.36 -12.42
C LYS A 236 8.57 20.50 -13.58
N PRO A 237 8.49 21.00 -14.83
CA PRO A 237 9.09 20.32 -15.97
C PRO A 237 10.57 19.99 -15.73
N GLY A 238 10.96 18.73 -15.98
CA GLY A 238 12.32 18.24 -15.72
C GLY A 238 12.49 17.50 -14.39
N ALA A 239 11.48 17.52 -13.51
CA ALA A 239 11.40 16.64 -12.35
C ALA A 239 11.52 15.16 -12.76
N GLU A 240 12.26 14.36 -11.99
CA GLU A 240 12.43 12.93 -12.29
C GLU A 240 11.11 12.17 -12.11
N LYS A 241 10.27 12.60 -11.16
CA LYS A 241 8.97 11.99 -10.92
C LYS A 241 7.89 13.05 -10.95
N ARG A 242 6.85 12.78 -11.74
CA ARG A 242 5.68 13.64 -11.87
C ARG A 242 4.76 13.41 -10.67
N THR A 243 4.34 14.48 -10.01
CA THR A 243 3.40 14.41 -8.88
C THR A 243 2.24 15.32 -9.14
N TYR A 244 1.02 14.79 -9.02
CA TYR A 244 -0.22 15.53 -9.23
C TYR A 244 -0.99 15.68 -7.93
N HIS A 245 -1.70 16.79 -7.81
CA HIS A 245 -2.68 17.08 -6.79
C HIS A 245 -4.08 16.96 -7.40
N PHE A 246 -5.04 16.44 -6.63
CA PHE A 246 -6.41 16.25 -7.05
C PHE A 246 -7.38 16.78 -6.00
N ASP A 247 -8.35 17.56 -6.45
CA ASP A 247 -9.53 17.99 -5.70
C ASP A 247 -10.71 17.14 -6.15
N ILE A 248 -11.30 16.38 -5.22
CA ILE A 248 -12.38 15.43 -5.50
C ILE A 248 -13.64 15.87 -4.77
N ASP A 249 -14.75 15.98 -5.51
CA ASP A 249 -16.04 16.36 -4.96
C ASP A 249 -16.69 15.19 -4.22
N VAL A 250 -16.99 15.41 -2.94
CA VAL A 250 -17.67 14.44 -2.05
C VAL A 250 -18.93 15.05 -1.42
N THR A 251 -19.49 16.09 -2.04
CA THR A 251 -20.70 16.77 -1.57
C THR A 251 -21.85 15.79 -1.39
N ASP A 252 -22.04 14.91 -2.37
CA ASP A 252 -23.10 13.89 -2.39
C ASP A 252 -22.58 12.50 -1.98
N TYR A 253 -21.43 12.43 -1.29
CA TYR A 253 -20.94 11.15 -0.76
C TYR A 253 -21.94 10.63 0.29
N PRO A 254 -22.36 9.35 0.21
CA PRO A 254 -23.41 8.82 1.07
C PRO A 254 -22.99 8.83 2.54
N THR A 255 -23.92 9.20 3.43
CA THR A 255 -23.70 9.10 4.88
C THR A 255 -23.53 7.64 5.28
N GLU A 256 -22.39 7.32 5.88
CA GLU A 256 -22.11 5.98 6.37
C GLU A 256 -22.52 5.85 7.85
N GLY A 257 -22.83 4.63 8.28
CA GLY A 257 -23.27 4.38 9.66
C GLY A 257 -22.23 4.83 10.70
N GLY A 258 -22.69 5.42 11.80
CA GLY A 258 -21.84 5.84 12.91
C GLY A 258 -21.33 7.29 12.86
N ASP A 259 -21.92 8.15 12.03
CA ASP A 259 -21.55 9.58 11.90
C ASP A 259 -20.06 9.81 11.58
N VAL A 260 -19.48 8.87 10.83
CA VAL A 260 -18.05 8.88 10.52
C VAL A 260 -17.81 9.57 9.19
N ASP A 261 -17.08 10.67 9.23
CA ASP A 261 -16.76 11.49 8.06
C ASP A 261 -15.28 11.34 7.63
N PHE A 262 -14.88 12.02 6.56
CA PHE A 262 -13.47 12.23 6.21
C PHE A 262 -12.79 13.09 7.30
N VAL A 263 -11.56 12.75 7.67
CA VAL A 263 -10.78 13.50 8.68
C VAL A 263 -9.32 13.66 8.24
N VAL A 264 -8.63 14.64 8.84
CA VAL A 264 -7.17 14.81 8.66
C VAL A 264 -6.45 13.52 9.01
N GLY A 265 -5.47 13.12 8.19
CA GLY A 265 -4.77 11.84 8.35
C GLY A 265 -5.58 10.63 7.87
N GLY A 266 -6.84 10.82 7.44
CA GLY A 266 -7.63 9.80 6.78
C GLY A 266 -7.06 9.39 5.41
N ALA A 267 -7.66 8.36 4.81
CA ALA A 267 -7.31 7.88 3.48
C ALA A 267 -8.56 7.47 2.72
N ILE A 268 -8.45 7.45 1.39
CA ILE A 268 -9.46 6.92 0.48
C ILE A 268 -8.91 5.72 -0.27
N GLY A 269 -9.77 4.75 -0.57
CA GLY A 269 -9.47 3.67 -1.50
C GLY A 269 -10.01 4.04 -2.88
N ILE A 270 -9.16 4.03 -3.90
CA ILE A 270 -9.55 4.23 -5.29
C ILE A 270 -9.52 2.89 -6.01
N CYS A 271 -10.54 2.57 -6.80
CA CYS A 271 -10.58 1.39 -7.65
C CYS A 271 -10.07 1.76 -9.04
N PRO A 272 -8.77 1.61 -9.38
CA PRO A 272 -8.30 2.03 -10.70
C PRO A 272 -8.67 1.01 -11.77
N GLN A 273 -8.93 1.49 -12.98
CA GLN A 273 -9.03 0.64 -14.16
C GLN A 273 -7.67 0.36 -14.78
N ASN A 274 -7.49 -0.86 -15.32
CA ASN A 274 -6.47 -1.07 -16.35
C ASN A 274 -6.72 -0.13 -17.53
N SER A 275 -5.66 0.23 -18.27
CA SER A 275 -5.84 1.08 -19.45
C SER A 275 -6.48 0.30 -20.59
N ASP A 276 -7.28 0.96 -21.40
CA ASP A 276 -7.96 0.34 -22.53
C ASP A 276 -6.97 -0.29 -23.52
N GLU A 277 -5.81 0.34 -23.70
CA GLU A 277 -4.76 -0.15 -24.58
C GLU A 277 -4.23 -1.51 -24.12
N VAL A 278 -3.98 -1.68 -22.82
CA VAL A 278 -3.50 -2.94 -22.24
C VAL A 278 -4.59 -4.03 -22.32
N VAL A 279 -5.85 -3.66 -22.08
CA VAL A 279 -6.98 -4.61 -22.16
C VAL A 279 -7.20 -5.08 -23.59
N ASP A 280 -7.23 -4.15 -24.55
CA ASP A 280 -7.37 -4.47 -25.97
C ASP A 280 -6.20 -5.30 -26.48
N GLU A 281 -4.99 -5.05 -25.99
CA GLU A 281 -3.83 -5.85 -26.30
C GLU A 281 -3.98 -7.30 -25.83
N VAL A 282 -4.41 -7.54 -24.59
CA VAL A 282 -4.67 -8.91 -24.09
C VAL A 282 -5.71 -9.60 -24.98
N PHE A 283 -6.80 -8.91 -25.34
CA PHE A 283 -7.79 -9.48 -26.25
C PHE A 283 -7.22 -9.81 -27.63
N ASN A 284 -6.35 -8.95 -28.17
CA ASN A 284 -5.71 -9.17 -29.46
C ASN A 284 -4.74 -10.36 -29.40
N LEU A 285 -3.92 -10.46 -28.34
CA LEU A 285 -2.95 -11.53 -28.15
C LEU A 285 -3.63 -12.91 -27.97
N LEU A 286 -4.81 -12.94 -27.34
CA LEU A 286 -5.65 -14.14 -27.21
C LEU A 286 -6.58 -14.38 -28.41
N SER A 287 -6.46 -13.59 -29.48
CA SER A 287 -7.28 -13.68 -30.69
C SER A 287 -8.79 -13.60 -30.45
N ILE A 288 -9.22 -12.81 -29.45
CA ILE A 288 -10.64 -12.66 -29.08
C ILE A 288 -11.31 -11.62 -29.98
N PRO A 289 -12.35 -11.98 -30.77
CA PRO A 289 -12.99 -11.06 -31.71
C PRO A 289 -13.60 -9.84 -31.02
N LYS A 290 -13.46 -8.64 -31.62
CA LYS A 290 -14.02 -7.39 -31.08
C LYS A 290 -15.51 -7.50 -30.76
N MET A 291 -16.27 -8.18 -31.62
CA MET A 291 -17.72 -8.36 -31.46
C MET A 291 -18.17 -9.13 -30.20
N VAL A 292 -17.26 -9.81 -29.47
CA VAL A 292 -17.61 -10.55 -28.23
C VAL A 292 -17.02 -9.95 -26.95
N ARG A 293 -16.14 -8.94 -27.05
CA ARG A 293 -15.44 -8.35 -25.90
C ARG A 293 -16.41 -7.65 -24.95
N ASP A 294 -17.33 -6.90 -25.54
CA ASP A 294 -18.33 -6.06 -24.86
C ASP A 294 -19.73 -6.71 -24.82
N LYS A 295 -19.88 -7.93 -25.36
CA LYS A 295 -21.15 -8.66 -25.27
C LYS A 295 -21.38 -9.14 -23.84
N ARG A 296 -22.60 -8.93 -23.36
CA ARG A 296 -23.09 -9.46 -22.07
C ARG A 296 -22.93 -10.97 -22.01
N VAL A 297 -22.51 -11.47 -20.86
CA VAL A 297 -22.20 -12.87 -20.59
C VAL A 297 -22.40 -13.14 -19.10
N MET A 298 -22.83 -14.35 -18.76
CA MET A 298 -22.76 -14.82 -17.38
C MET A 298 -21.37 -15.36 -17.11
N VAL A 299 -20.68 -14.78 -16.12
CA VAL A 299 -19.45 -15.36 -15.57
C VAL A 299 -19.80 -16.23 -14.37
N ASN A 300 -19.37 -17.49 -14.39
CA ASN A 300 -19.57 -18.43 -13.29
C ASN A 300 -18.23 -18.79 -12.65
N THR A 301 -18.17 -18.76 -11.33
CA THR A 301 -17.00 -19.18 -10.55
C THR A 301 -17.34 -20.37 -9.66
N THR A 302 -16.42 -21.33 -9.55
CA THR A 302 -16.63 -22.53 -8.71
C THR A 302 -16.17 -22.34 -7.27
N THR A 303 -15.28 -21.38 -7.01
CA THR A 303 -14.68 -21.14 -5.69
C THR A 303 -14.02 -19.75 -5.64
N GLY A 304 -13.60 -19.35 -4.44
CA GLY A 304 -12.83 -18.13 -4.19
C GLY A 304 -13.70 -16.87 -4.09
N ARG A 305 -13.02 -15.71 -4.03
CA ARG A 305 -13.65 -14.38 -3.96
C ARG A 305 -13.80 -13.73 -5.33
N TRP A 306 -12.87 -14.00 -6.25
CA TRP A 306 -12.89 -13.45 -7.60
C TRP A 306 -14.25 -13.66 -8.29
N PRO A 307 -14.80 -12.67 -9.01
CA PRO A 307 -14.19 -11.40 -9.41
C PRO A 307 -14.30 -10.26 -8.38
N THR A 308 -14.78 -10.54 -7.16
CA THR A 308 -14.87 -9.52 -6.10
C THR A 308 -13.53 -9.44 -5.34
N VAL A 309 -13.22 -8.25 -4.82
CA VAL A 309 -12.02 -8.03 -4.01
C VAL A 309 -12.27 -8.48 -2.57
N TRP A 310 -13.45 -8.16 -2.02
CA TRP A 310 -13.88 -8.53 -0.67
C TRP A 310 -15.14 -9.43 -0.69
N GLY A 311 -15.44 -10.05 0.46
CA GLY A 311 -16.60 -10.94 0.66
C GLY A 311 -16.23 -12.42 0.87
N ASP A 312 -17.26 -13.25 1.05
CA ASP A 312 -17.09 -14.68 1.33
C ASP A 312 -16.51 -15.46 0.14
N GLU A 313 -15.78 -16.53 0.44
CA GLU A 313 -15.35 -17.51 -0.56
C GLU A 313 -16.52 -18.42 -0.92
N LYS A 314 -17.14 -18.16 -2.07
CA LYS A 314 -18.28 -18.93 -2.55
C LYS A 314 -18.37 -18.92 -4.07
N PRO A 315 -19.00 -19.92 -4.69
CA PRO A 315 -19.37 -19.88 -6.10
C PRO A 315 -20.22 -18.63 -6.41
N ARG A 316 -20.04 -18.07 -7.61
CA ARG A 316 -20.78 -16.88 -8.08
C ARG A 316 -21.26 -17.08 -9.49
N SER A 317 -22.40 -16.46 -9.81
CA SER A 317 -22.90 -16.29 -11.17
C SER A 317 -23.27 -14.82 -11.32
N LEU A 318 -22.60 -14.11 -12.23
CA LEU A 318 -22.67 -12.65 -12.35
C LEU A 318 -22.84 -12.25 -13.81
N LEU A 319 -23.72 -11.29 -14.08
CA LEU A 319 -23.87 -10.65 -15.38
C LEU A 319 -22.76 -9.61 -15.56
N THR A 320 -22.00 -9.70 -16.66
CA THR A 320 -20.88 -8.78 -16.95
C THR A 320 -20.48 -8.86 -18.42
N THR A 321 -19.40 -8.18 -18.82
CA THR A 321 -18.70 -8.37 -20.09
C THR A 321 -17.30 -8.93 -19.88
N ARG A 322 -16.69 -9.47 -20.94
CA ARG A 322 -15.28 -9.88 -20.88
C ARG A 322 -14.37 -8.67 -20.65
N ARG A 323 -14.73 -7.51 -21.19
CA ARG A 323 -13.99 -6.25 -21.00
C ARG A 323 -13.98 -5.84 -19.54
N GLU A 324 -15.13 -5.79 -18.88
CA GLU A 324 -15.22 -5.43 -17.45
C GLU A 324 -14.33 -6.31 -16.56
N LEU A 325 -14.26 -7.61 -16.85
CA LEU A 325 -13.40 -8.53 -16.10
C LEU A 325 -11.91 -8.18 -16.21
N LEU A 326 -11.44 -7.76 -17.39
CA LEU A 326 -10.05 -7.32 -17.59
C LEU A 326 -9.81 -5.88 -17.15
N VAL A 327 -10.81 -5.00 -17.24
CA VAL A 327 -10.68 -3.58 -16.84
C VAL A 327 -10.65 -3.44 -15.32
N TRP A 328 -11.56 -4.12 -14.62
CA TRP A 328 -11.86 -3.88 -13.20
C TRP A 328 -11.50 -5.02 -12.26
N CYS A 329 -11.42 -6.27 -12.74
CA CYS A 329 -11.36 -7.44 -11.86
C CYS A 329 -10.00 -8.15 -11.86
N SER A 330 -9.25 -8.08 -12.95
CA SER A 330 -7.99 -8.84 -13.12
C SER A 330 -6.78 -7.93 -13.23
N ASP A 331 -5.75 -8.21 -12.44
CA ASP A 331 -4.48 -7.49 -12.50
C ASP A 331 -3.60 -8.04 -13.64
N LEU A 332 -3.12 -7.14 -14.50
CA LEU A 332 -2.37 -7.47 -15.70
C LEU A 332 -0.88 -7.11 -15.60
N GLN A 333 -0.44 -6.38 -14.57
CA GLN A 333 0.89 -5.76 -14.60
C GLN A 333 1.51 -5.35 -13.25
N SER A 334 0.81 -5.53 -12.13
CA SER A 334 1.26 -5.07 -10.80
C SER A 334 1.98 -6.15 -10.00
N TYR A 335 1.85 -7.43 -10.39
CA TYR A 335 2.40 -8.55 -9.63
C TYR A 335 3.42 -9.35 -10.44
N PRO A 336 4.46 -9.89 -9.79
CA PRO A 336 5.38 -10.79 -10.44
C PRO A 336 4.67 -12.12 -10.81
N PRO A 337 5.05 -12.76 -11.91
CA PRO A 337 4.37 -13.96 -12.40
C PRO A 337 4.51 -15.14 -11.41
N THR A 338 3.51 -16.03 -11.44
CA THR A 338 3.48 -17.27 -10.65
C THR A 338 3.77 -18.48 -11.54
N LYS A 339 4.22 -19.61 -10.97
CA LYS A 339 4.43 -20.83 -11.80
C LYS A 339 3.17 -21.31 -12.51
N GLN A 340 1.99 -20.98 -11.98
CA GLN A 340 0.70 -21.34 -12.57
C GLN A 340 0.49 -20.71 -13.94
N ILE A 341 0.93 -19.47 -14.17
CA ILE A 341 0.79 -18.84 -15.49
C ILE A 341 1.65 -19.53 -16.55
N PHE A 342 2.90 -19.88 -16.21
CA PHE A 342 3.78 -20.61 -17.13
C PHE A 342 3.23 -22.01 -17.42
N ARG A 343 2.74 -22.71 -16.39
CA ARG A 343 2.13 -24.02 -16.58
C ARG A 343 0.87 -23.95 -17.46
N LEU A 344 0.03 -22.93 -17.28
CA LEU A 344 -1.15 -22.72 -18.10
C LEU A 344 -0.76 -22.44 -19.56
N LEU A 345 0.16 -21.51 -19.79
CA LEU A 345 0.63 -21.18 -21.14
C LEU A 345 1.24 -22.40 -21.84
N ALA A 346 2.00 -23.23 -21.11
CA ALA A 346 2.58 -24.48 -21.66
C ALA A 346 1.51 -25.48 -22.16
N GLU A 347 0.34 -25.50 -21.53
CA GLU A 347 -0.76 -26.37 -21.94
C GLU A 347 -1.26 -26.00 -23.34
N TYR A 348 -1.38 -24.70 -23.58
CA TYR A 348 -1.97 -24.13 -24.79
C TYR A 348 -0.93 -23.64 -25.80
N ALA A 349 0.36 -23.92 -25.59
CA ALA A 349 1.44 -23.64 -26.53
C ALA A 349 1.49 -24.72 -27.62
N THR A 350 1.30 -24.31 -28.88
CA THR A 350 1.40 -25.22 -30.03
C THR A 350 2.84 -25.39 -30.51
N ASP A 351 3.70 -24.39 -30.29
CA ASP A 351 5.12 -24.49 -30.61
C ASP A 351 5.84 -25.35 -29.55
N ARG A 352 6.63 -26.32 -30.02
CA ARG A 352 7.30 -27.29 -29.14
C ARG A 352 8.38 -26.65 -28.30
N ASP A 353 9.11 -25.68 -28.84
CA ASP A 353 10.17 -24.97 -28.14
C ASP A 353 9.59 -24.07 -27.04
N GLU A 354 8.59 -23.25 -27.36
CA GLU A 354 7.87 -22.43 -26.40
C GLU A 354 7.28 -23.27 -25.26
N LYS A 355 6.61 -24.38 -25.61
CA LYS A 355 6.07 -25.32 -24.63
C LYS A 355 7.15 -25.86 -23.70
N LYS A 356 8.32 -26.24 -24.24
CA LYS A 356 9.43 -26.76 -23.41
C LYS A 356 9.98 -25.69 -22.45
N ILE A 357 10.12 -24.45 -22.90
CA ILE A 357 10.56 -23.32 -22.06
C ILE A 357 9.55 -23.04 -20.94
N LEU A 358 8.26 -22.99 -21.28
CA LEU A 358 7.19 -22.74 -20.30
C LEU A 358 7.11 -23.87 -19.26
N MET A 359 7.25 -25.13 -19.71
CA MET A 359 7.34 -26.29 -18.79
C MET A 359 8.56 -26.18 -17.88
N TYR A 360 9.72 -25.78 -18.41
CA TYR A 360 10.94 -25.54 -17.63
C TYR A 360 10.72 -24.46 -16.54
N LEU A 361 10.15 -23.31 -16.88
CA LEU A 361 9.84 -22.24 -15.92
C LEU A 361 8.87 -22.68 -14.81
N SER A 362 8.03 -23.68 -15.08
CA SER A 362 7.10 -24.26 -14.12
C SER A 362 7.64 -25.48 -13.35
N SER A 363 8.88 -25.92 -13.60
CA SER A 363 9.51 -27.11 -13.00
C SER A 363 10.48 -26.78 -11.85
N ALA A 364 11.11 -27.79 -11.26
CA ALA A 364 12.21 -27.62 -10.31
C ALA A 364 13.49 -27.11 -11.00
N GLN A 365 13.76 -27.55 -12.24
CA GLN A 365 14.96 -27.19 -12.98
C GLN A 365 14.97 -25.73 -13.43
N GLY A 366 13.80 -25.14 -13.70
CA GLY A 366 13.67 -23.71 -14.03
C GLY A 366 13.52 -22.79 -12.83
N GLN A 367 13.72 -23.27 -11.60
CA GLN A 367 13.54 -22.46 -10.40
C GLN A 367 14.40 -21.20 -10.39
N GLY A 368 15.65 -21.27 -10.87
CA GLY A 368 16.54 -20.09 -10.96
C GLY A 368 15.97 -19.02 -11.90
N ALA A 369 15.73 -19.40 -13.16
CA ALA A 369 15.14 -18.51 -14.16
C ALA A 369 13.77 -17.95 -13.73
N PHE A 370 12.95 -18.74 -13.03
CA PHE A 370 11.68 -18.28 -12.45
C PHE A 370 11.89 -17.25 -11.34
N CYS A 371 12.87 -17.44 -10.45
CA CYS A 371 13.20 -16.46 -9.41
C CYS A 371 13.67 -15.13 -10.01
N ASP A 372 14.48 -15.16 -11.07
CA ASP A 372 14.98 -13.96 -11.76
C ASP A 372 13.83 -13.09 -12.29
N LEU A 373 12.78 -13.71 -12.85
CA LEU A 373 11.57 -13.01 -13.28
C LEU A 373 10.79 -12.33 -12.14
N ARG A 374 10.99 -12.78 -10.89
CA ARG A 374 10.28 -12.26 -9.72
C ARG A 374 11.06 -11.21 -8.96
N THR A 375 12.38 -11.21 -9.08
CA THR A 375 13.27 -10.22 -8.44
C THR A 375 13.42 -8.95 -9.30
N GLY A 376 13.18 -9.06 -10.61
CA GLY A 376 13.19 -7.92 -11.54
C GLY A 376 11.93 -7.06 -11.50
N GLN A 377 11.84 -6.14 -12.46
CA GLN A 377 10.63 -5.36 -12.72
C GLN A 377 9.49 -6.31 -13.11
N HIS A 378 8.30 -6.09 -12.55
CA HIS A 378 7.17 -7.00 -12.71
C HIS A 378 6.88 -7.27 -14.19
N THR A 379 7.00 -8.53 -14.60
CA THR A 379 6.63 -8.98 -15.95
C THR A 379 5.11 -8.89 -16.10
N THR A 380 4.65 -8.28 -17.19
CA THR A 380 3.22 -8.08 -17.43
C THR A 380 2.60 -9.28 -18.16
N VAL A 381 1.28 -9.47 -18.02
CA VAL A 381 0.55 -10.51 -18.76
C VAL A 381 0.67 -10.32 -20.28
N PRO A 382 0.50 -9.09 -20.86
CA PRO A 382 0.75 -8.87 -22.28
C PRO A 382 2.17 -9.21 -22.73
N GLN A 383 3.18 -8.93 -21.90
CA GLN A 383 4.57 -9.27 -22.19
C GLN A 383 4.76 -10.79 -22.29
N LEU A 384 4.18 -11.56 -21.37
CA LEU A 384 4.25 -13.03 -21.41
C LEU A 384 3.55 -13.61 -22.64
N LEU A 385 2.34 -13.13 -22.94
CA LEU A 385 1.60 -13.57 -24.13
C LEU A 385 2.33 -13.19 -25.43
N SER A 386 3.00 -12.03 -25.46
CA SER A 386 3.84 -11.60 -26.59
C SER A 386 5.13 -12.40 -26.71
N ALA A 387 5.71 -12.82 -25.58
CA ALA A 387 6.94 -13.61 -25.53
C ALA A 387 6.73 -15.04 -26.05
N PHE A 388 5.54 -15.60 -25.81
CA PHE A 388 5.15 -16.96 -26.20
C PHE A 388 3.88 -16.93 -27.08
N PRO A 389 3.97 -16.44 -28.33
CA PRO A 389 2.80 -16.22 -29.20
C PRO A 389 2.01 -17.48 -29.54
N SER A 390 2.65 -18.67 -29.48
CA SER A 390 1.96 -19.94 -29.73
C SER A 390 1.05 -20.36 -28.57
N ALA A 391 1.23 -19.77 -27.39
CA ALA A 391 0.42 -20.04 -26.20
C ALA A 391 -0.90 -19.27 -26.27
N GLN A 392 -1.99 -19.97 -26.56
CA GLN A 392 -3.33 -19.39 -26.75
C GLN A 392 -4.33 -19.93 -25.70
N PRO A 393 -4.16 -19.59 -24.40
CA PRO A 393 -5.09 -20.08 -23.38
C PRO A 393 -6.49 -19.45 -23.56
N PRO A 394 -7.57 -20.21 -23.32
CA PRO A 394 -8.91 -19.65 -23.21
C PRO A 394 -8.96 -18.58 -22.12
N LEU A 395 -9.67 -17.47 -22.39
CA LEU A 395 -9.76 -16.33 -21.47
C LEU A 395 -10.24 -16.73 -20.07
N ASP A 396 -11.27 -17.58 -19.99
CA ASP A 396 -11.81 -18.03 -18.71
C ASP A 396 -10.80 -18.86 -17.89
N HIS A 397 -9.98 -19.69 -18.54
CA HIS A 397 -8.91 -20.41 -17.86
C HIS A 397 -7.78 -19.47 -17.42
N LEU A 398 -7.46 -18.44 -18.21
CA LEU A 398 -6.51 -17.40 -17.79
C LEU A 398 -7.03 -16.62 -16.58
N LEU A 399 -8.29 -16.18 -16.60
CA LEU A 399 -8.93 -15.46 -15.48
C LEU A 399 -8.95 -16.29 -14.19
N SER A 400 -8.96 -17.62 -14.27
CA SER A 400 -8.92 -18.53 -13.12
C SER A 400 -7.63 -18.42 -12.29
N ILE A 401 -6.56 -17.86 -12.86
CA ILE A 401 -5.24 -17.76 -12.20
C ILE A 401 -4.71 -16.34 -12.05
N LEU A 402 -5.31 -15.34 -12.71
CA LEU A 402 -4.90 -13.96 -12.57
C LEU A 402 -5.23 -13.44 -11.17
N ASN A 403 -4.35 -12.60 -10.63
CA ASN A 403 -4.63 -11.92 -9.37
C ASN A 403 -5.79 -10.93 -9.55
N THR A 404 -6.55 -10.71 -8.48
CA THR A 404 -7.59 -9.68 -8.47
C THR A 404 -6.95 -8.28 -8.56
N LEU A 405 -7.57 -7.37 -9.31
CA LEU A 405 -7.16 -5.97 -9.35
C LEU A 405 -7.55 -5.25 -8.04
N MET A 406 -6.56 -4.94 -7.21
CA MET A 406 -6.79 -4.35 -5.88
C MET A 406 -7.02 -2.83 -5.94
N PRO A 407 -7.87 -2.24 -5.08
CA PRO A 407 -7.90 -0.79 -4.89
C PRO A 407 -6.57 -0.24 -4.35
N ARG A 408 -6.29 1.03 -4.63
CA ARG A 408 -5.08 1.74 -4.20
C ARG A 408 -5.48 2.83 -3.21
N PHE A 409 -4.78 2.88 -2.07
CA PHE A 409 -5.08 3.82 -0.99
C PHE A 409 -4.22 5.07 -1.08
N TYR A 410 -4.85 6.22 -0.84
CA TYR A 410 -4.20 7.53 -0.85
C TYR A 410 -4.59 8.33 0.39
N SER A 411 -3.60 8.92 1.05
CA SER A 411 -3.83 9.77 2.23
C SER A 411 -4.43 11.11 1.81
N LEU A 412 -5.40 11.58 2.60
CA LEU A 412 -5.94 12.92 2.48
C LEU A 412 -4.86 13.95 2.79
N SER A 413 -4.78 15.00 1.98
CA SER A 413 -3.74 16.03 2.04
C SER A 413 -4.23 17.38 2.57
N GLN A 414 -5.39 17.40 3.22
CA GLN A 414 -6.07 18.61 3.67
C GLN A 414 -6.97 18.29 4.89
N ASP A 415 -7.60 19.33 5.47
CA ASP A 415 -8.60 19.19 6.54
C ASP A 415 -10.04 19.26 5.99
N PRO A 416 -10.69 18.10 5.75
CA PRO A 416 -12.00 18.02 5.09
C PRO A 416 -13.15 18.68 5.84
N LEU A 417 -12.99 18.94 7.14
CA LEU A 417 -14.01 19.65 7.92
C LEU A 417 -14.07 21.14 7.58
N VAL A 418 -13.07 21.68 6.89
CA VAL A 418 -12.98 23.11 6.58
C VAL A 418 -12.92 23.40 5.09
N SER A 419 -12.80 22.38 4.24
CA SER A 419 -12.79 22.56 2.79
C SER A 419 -14.22 22.60 2.24
N CYS A 420 -14.66 23.83 2.00
CA CYS A 420 -15.91 24.17 1.36
C CYS A 420 -15.61 25.21 0.27
N THR A 421 -15.80 24.88 -1.00
CA THR A 421 -15.79 25.89 -2.07
C THR A 421 -17.20 26.39 -2.30
N LEU A 422 -17.38 27.71 -2.27
CA LEU A 422 -18.67 28.35 -2.57
C LEU A 422 -18.82 28.44 -4.09
N SER A 423 -19.70 27.62 -4.66
CA SER A 423 -20.14 27.74 -6.06
C SER A 423 -21.65 27.92 -6.05
N ASP A 424 -22.15 28.97 -6.69
CA ASP A 424 -23.59 29.21 -6.88
C ASP A 424 -24.42 29.21 -5.58
N GLY A 425 -23.81 29.66 -4.47
CA GLY A 425 -24.45 29.70 -3.15
C GLY A 425 -24.55 28.34 -2.45
N LYS A 426 -24.00 27.27 -3.03
CA LYS A 426 -23.88 25.94 -2.41
C LYS A 426 -22.43 25.65 -2.03
N CYS A 427 -22.26 25.03 -0.86
CA CYS A 427 -20.98 24.56 -0.37
C CYS A 427 -20.63 23.22 -1.02
N LYS A 428 -19.59 23.18 -1.86
CA LYS A 428 -19.02 21.93 -2.35
C LYS A 428 -17.99 21.40 -1.36
N ARG A 429 -18.18 20.17 -0.89
CA ARG A 429 -17.25 19.49 0.02
C ARG A 429 -16.16 18.81 -0.82
N LEU A 430 -14.92 19.26 -0.67
CA LEU A 430 -13.80 18.71 -1.42
C LEU A 430 -12.88 17.90 -0.50
N ILE A 431 -12.35 16.80 -1.03
CA ILE A 431 -11.19 16.11 -0.46
C ILE A 431 -10.01 16.22 -1.41
N GLU A 432 -8.81 16.30 -0.85
CA GLU A 432 -7.60 16.53 -1.65
C GLU A 432 -6.60 15.40 -1.44
N ILE A 433 -5.98 14.92 -2.52
CA ILE A 433 -4.90 13.93 -2.46
C ILE A 433 -3.71 14.36 -3.33
N ALA A 434 -2.53 13.84 -3.02
CA ALA A 434 -1.37 13.93 -3.90
C ALA A 434 -0.89 12.55 -4.34
N VAL A 435 -0.47 12.45 -5.59
CA VAL A 435 -0.08 11.19 -6.23
C VAL A 435 1.17 11.39 -7.06
N THR A 436 2.26 10.72 -6.68
CA THR A 436 3.44 10.57 -7.54
C THR A 436 3.22 9.42 -8.51
N VAL A 437 3.43 9.69 -9.80
CA VAL A 437 3.33 8.66 -10.85
C VAL A 437 4.45 7.65 -10.67
N HIS A 438 4.05 6.38 -10.58
CA HIS A 438 5.00 5.27 -10.56
C HIS A 438 5.30 4.87 -11.99
N GLU A 439 6.58 4.80 -12.35
CA GLU A 439 7.04 4.38 -13.67
C GLU A 439 8.02 3.22 -13.56
N ALA A 440 7.95 2.33 -14.54
CA ALA A 440 8.94 1.30 -14.77
C ALA A 440 9.25 1.23 -16.28
N PRO A 441 10.47 0.87 -16.69
CA PRO A 441 10.77 0.55 -18.08
C PRO A 441 9.77 -0.44 -18.69
N ASP A 442 9.35 -0.17 -19.92
CA ASP A 442 8.52 -1.09 -20.70
C ASP A 442 9.42 -1.91 -21.65
N TRP A 443 9.07 -3.18 -21.85
CA TRP A 443 9.74 -4.07 -22.80
C TRP A 443 9.60 -3.58 -24.24
N ARG A 444 8.57 -2.78 -24.53
CA ARG A 444 8.38 -2.12 -25.83
C ARG A 444 9.32 -0.92 -26.03
N GLY A 445 10.03 -0.49 -24.99
CA GLY A 445 10.80 0.74 -24.94
C GLY A 445 10.02 1.86 -24.26
N GLY A 446 10.73 2.85 -23.71
CA GLY A 446 10.12 3.88 -22.86
C GLY A 446 9.73 3.35 -21.48
N ASN A 447 8.77 4.03 -20.84
CA ASN A 447 8.27 3.70 -19.51
C ASN A 447 6.78 3.38 -19.55
N ARG A 448 6.35 2.44 -18.72
CA ARG A 448 4.95 2.18 -18.36
C ARG A 448 4.66 2.73 -16.97
N THR A 449 3.43 3.15 -16.76
CA THR A 449 2.96 3.65 -15.47
C THR A 449 2.36 2.52 -14.61
N GLY A 450 2.39 2.66 -13.29
CA GLY A 450 1.60 1.81 -12.39
C GLY A 450 0.10 1.94 -12.64
N VAL A 451 -0.70 0.91 -12.32
CA VAL A 451 -2.15 0.91 -12.60
C VAL A 451 -2.87 2.06 -11.92
N GLY A 452 -2.68 2.23 -10.60
CA GLY A 452 -3.35 3.26 -9.81
C GLY A 452 -2.91 4.68 -10.15
N SER A 453 -1.61 4.95 -10.07
CA SER A 453 -1.09 6.30 -10.32
C SER A 453 -1.12 6.69 -11.80
N GLY A 454 -0.98 5.73 -12.72
CA GLY A 454 -1.19 5.94 -14.15
C GLY A 454 -2.65 6.22 -14.51
N PHE A 455 -3.62 5.57 -13.84
CA PHE A 455 -5.04 5.90 -13.99
C PHE A 455 -5.32 7.35 -13.60
N LEU A 456 -4.83 7.78 -12.44
CA LEU A 456 -5.02 9.15 -11.96
C LEU A 456 -4.28 10.18 -12.82
N GLU A 457 -3.09 9.86 -13.30
CA GLU A 457 -2.39 10.69 -14.29
C GLU A 457 -3.23 10.89 -15.56
N ARG A 458 -3.80 9.82 -16.13
CA ARG A 458 -4.64 9.95 -17.33
C ARG A 458 -5.85 10.87 -17.08
N LYS A 459 -6.47 10.77 -15.90
CA LYS A 459 -7.57 11.67 -15.50
C LYS A 459 -7.10 13.13 -15.35
N ALA A 460 -5.96 13.36 -14.70
CA ALA A 460 -5.37 14.70 -14.57
C ALA A 460 -5.06 15.32 -15.94
N GLN A 461 -4.45 14.54 -16.83
CA GLN A 461 -4.10 15.01 -18.18
C GLN A 461 -5.33 15.29 -19.04
N GLN A 462 -6.42 14.54 -18.89
CA GLN A 462 -7.69 14.83 -19.57
C GLN A 462 -8.21 16.20 -19.15
N LEU A 463 -8.25 16.47 -17.85
CA LEU A 463 -8.68 17.76 -17.29
C LEU A 463 -7.76 18.91 -17.74
N LEU A 464 -6.45 18.79 -17.56
CA LEU A 464 -5.47 19.81 -17.94
C LEU A 464 -5.46 20.10 -19.45
N ARG A 465 -5.74 19.09 -20.30
CA ARG A 465 -5.88 19.30 -21.75
C ARG A 465 -7.14 20.10 -22.08
N ALA A 466 -8.27 19.76 -21.46
CA ALA A 466 -9.52 20.48 -21.63
C ALA A 466 -9.37 21.96 -21.21
N GLU A 467 -8.76 22.22 -20.05
CA GLU A 467 -8.44 23.57 -19.58
C GLU A 467 -7.60 24.35 -20.59
N LYS A 468 -6.55 23.71 -21.13
CA LYS A 468 -5.66 24.34 -22.12
C LYS A 468 -6.35 24.66 -23.44
N LEU A 469 -7.33 23.85 -23.85
CA LEU A 469 -8.13 24.08 -25.04
C LEU A 469 -9.24 25.12 -24.82
N GLY A 470 -9.49 25.52 -23.57
CA GLY A 470 -10.59 26.41 -23.20
C GLY A 470 -11.95 25.71 -23.24
N ASP A 471 -11.96 24.37 -23.12
CA ASP A 471 -13.19 23.59 -23.02
C ASP A 471 -13.89 23.89 -21.69
N ASP A 472 -15.22 23.81 -21.69
CA ASP A 472 -16.01 23.98 -20.48
C ASP A 472 -15.82 22.76 -19.57
N LEU A 473 -15.11 22.94 -18.46
CA LEU A 473 -14.82 21.88 -17.48
C LEU A 473 -16.09 21.29 -16.86
N SER A 474 -17.20 22.02 -16.84
CA SER A 474 -18.48 21.50 -16.35
C SER A 474 -19.08 20.42 -17.27
N THR A 475 -18.64 20.38 -18.53
CA THR A 475 -19.03 19.34 -19.51
C THR A 475 -18.15 18.09 -19.44
N LEU A 476 -17.02 18.16 -18.74
CA LEU A 476 -16.13 17.02 -18.52
C LEU A 476 -16.73 16.09 -17.46
N ASP A 477 -17.38 15.01 -17.89
CA ASP A 477 -17.93 13.95 -17.02
C ASP A 477 -16.81 13.05 -16.43
N LEU A 478 -15.80 13.66 -15.78
CA LEU A 478 -14.66 12.93 -15.21
C LEU A 478 -14.91 12.51 -13.78
N HIS A 479 -14.85 11.20 -13.55
CA HIS A 479 -15.06 10.61 -12.23
C HIS A 479 -13.90 9.73 -11.77
N ILE A 480 -13.76 9.63 -10.44
CA ILE A 480 -12.84 8.76 -9.73
C ILE A 480 -13.68 7.76 -8.88
N PRO A 481 -13.70 6.48 -9.24
CA PRO A 481 -14.36 5.45 -8.43
C PRO A 481 -13.58 5.23 -7.14
N MET A 482 -14.16 5.63 -6.01
CA MET A 482 -13.51 5.61 -4.72
C MET A 482 -14.45 5.24 -3.58
N PHE A 483 -13.90 4.89 -2.43
CA PHE A 483 -14.62 4.66 -1.19
C PHE A 483 -13.77 5.19 -0.03
N ARG A 484 -14.41 5.52 1.08
CA ARG A 484 -13.70 5.95 2.29
C ARG A 484 -12.90 4.79 2.86
N GLY A 485 -11.61 5.01 3.13
CA GLY A 485 -10.73 3.98 3.67
C GLY A 485 -11.11 3.59 5.10
N LEU A 486 -10.82 2.34 5.49
CA LEU A 486 -10.94 1.90 6.88
C LEU A 486 -10.09 2.82 7.76
N MET A 487 -10.72 3.53 8.70
CA MET A 487 -10.06 4.45 9.63
C MET A 487 -9.27 3.73 10.73
N SER A 488 -8.39 2.81 10.33
CA SER A 488 -7.36 2.25 11.20
C SER A 488 -6.05 3.02 11.11
N ASN A 489 -6.00 4.14 10.38
CA ASN A 489 -4.82 5.00 10.37
C ASN A 489 -4.66 5.64 11.75
N PRO A 490 -3.58 5.35 12.50
CA PRO A 490 -3.32 6.00 13.78
C PRO A 490 -3.27 7.54 13.65
N LEU A 491 -2.88 8.06 12.47
CA LEU A 491 -2.90 9.49 12.15
C LEU A 491 -4.30 10.12 12.32
N ALA A 492 -5.37 9.36 12.08
CA ALA A 492 -6.75 9.84 12.08
C ALA A 492 -7.47 9.68 13.44
N ARG A 493 -6.99 8.78 14.31
CA ARG A 493 -7.70 8.39 15.54
C ARG A 493 -7.43 9.29 16.74
N GLU A 494 -6.25 9.89 16.83
CA GLU A 494 -5.79 10.56 18.04
C GLU A 494 -5.13 11.92 17.75
N PHE A 495 -5.83 12.80 17.02
CA PHE A 495 -5.30 14.14 16.83
C PHE A 495 -5.48 14.98 18.10
N VAL A 496 -4.43 15.04 18.93
CA VAL A 496 -4.34 16.00 20.04
C VAL A 496 -3.80 17.32 19.51
N SER A 497 -4.54 18.42 19.67
CA SER A 497 -4.29 19.71 19.00
C SER A 497 -3.24 20.59 19.67
N ASP A 498 -2.79 20.29 20.88
CA ASP A 498 -2.11 21.29 21.72
C ASP A 498 -0.61 21.00 21.96
N GLY A 499 -0.19 19.74 21.81
CA GLY A 499 1.20 19.30 21.99
C GLY A 499 2.12 19.57 20.79
N PRO A 500 3.45 19.59 20.99
CA PRO A 500 4.43 19.79 19.93
C PRO A 500 4.45 18.61 18.95
N MET A 501 4.67 18.89 17.66
CA MET A 501 4.55 17.90 16.59
C MET A 501 5.69 17.99 15.57
N LEU A 502 6.35 16.88 15.30
CA LEU A 502 7.36 16.76 14.23
C LEU A 502 6.84 15.84 13.12
N LEU A 503 6.83 16.36 11.90
CA LEU A 503 6.28 15.74 10.70
C LEU A 503 7.39 15.47 9.69
N ILE A 504 7.78 14.22 9.49
CA ILE A 504 8.94 13.82 8.67
C ILE A 504 8.42 13.14 7.40
N GLY A 505 8.47 13.85 6.27
CA GLY A 505 7.87 13.41 5.01
C GLY A 505 8.87 13.46 3.85
N ALA A 506 8.97 12.40 3.06
CA ALA A 506 9.79 12.42 1.84
C ALA A 506 8.91 12.34 0.58
N GLY A 507 9.17 13.22 -0.39
CA GLY A 507 8.38 13.36 -1.61
C GLY A 507 6.89 13.57 -1.29
N VAL A 508 6.02 12.77 -1.92
CA VAL A 508 4.56 12.79 -1.66
C VAL A 508 4.17 12.43 -0.24
N GLY A 509 5.10 11.90 0.59
CA GLY A 509 4.86 11.68 2.02
C GLY A 509 4.54 12.96 2.82
N VAL A 510 4.82 14.15 2.28
CA VAL A 510 4.37 15.41 2.89
C VAL A 510 2.86 15.63 2.80
N ALA A 511 2.17 14.93 1.90
CA ALA A 511 0.75 15.12 1.60
C ALA A 511 -0.14 15.07 2.85
N PRO A 512 -0.14 14.00 3.69
CA PRO A 512 -0.95 13.98 4.90
C PRO A 512 -0.64 15.12 5.89
N PHE A 513 0.61 15.58 5.93
CA PHE A 513 1.06 16.63 6.84
C PHE A 513 0.52 18.01 6.49
N ARG A 514 0.19 18.26 5.23
CA ARG A 514 -0.41 19.52 4.79
C ARG A 514 -1.70 19.83 5.55
N GLY A 515 -2.61 18.85 5.70
CA GLY A 515 -3.84 19.03 6.48
C GLY A 515 -3.60 19.27 7.97
N PHE A 516 -2.63 18.56 8.56
CA PHE A 516 -2.25 18.74 9.97
C PHE A 516 -1.71 20.15 10.23
N VAL A 517 -0.83 20.64 9.37
CA VAL A 517 -0.26 21.99 9.50
C VAL A 517 -1.35 23.06 9.31
N GLN A 518 -2.19 22.94 8.28
CA GLN A 518 -3.30 23.88 8.06
C GLN A 518 -4.24 23.95 9.26
N ARG A 519 -4.58 22.81 9.87
CA ARG A 519 -5.41 22.77 11.08
C ARG A 519 -4.72 23.44 12.27
N ARG A 520 -3.41 23.24 12.45
CA ARG A 520 -2.64 23.89 13.52
C ARG A 520 -2.50 25.39 13.32
N LEU A 521 -2.23 25.86 12.10
CA LEU A 521 -2.03 27.28 11.81
C LEU A 521 -3.30 28.13 11.95
N LYS A 522 -4.50 27.52 11.95
CA LYS A 522 -5.75 28.22 12.29
C LYS A 522 -5.82 28.67 13.76
N SER A 523 -5.09 28.00 14.64
CA SER A 523 -4.99 28.36 16.05
C SER A 523 -3.77 29.28 16.26
N ALA A 524 -4.01 30.55 16.61
CA ALA A 524 -3.00 31.61 16.67
C ALA A 524 -1.76 31.31 17.56
N ASN A 525 -1.87 30.36 18.51
CA ASN A 525 -0.79 29.99 19.43
C ASN A 525 -0.02 28.71 19.05
N CYS A 526 -0.27 28.13 17.86
CA CYS A 526 0.22 26.79 17.51
C CYS A 526 1.30 26.76 16.42
N ALA A 527 1.65 27.88 15.79
CA ALA A 527 2.67 27.93 14.76
C ALA A 527 4.06 27.48 15.26
N ASN A 528 4.42 27.80 16.51
CA ASN A 528 5.68 27.41 17.14
C ASN A 528 5.63 26.00 17.78
N LYS A 529 4.68 25.16 17.37
CA LYS A 529 4.46 23.81 17.91
C LYS A 529 4.34 22.74 16.82
N VAL A 530 4.64 23.08 15.58
CA VAL A 530 4.59 22.15 14.44
C VAL A 530 5.81 22.37 13.56
N TRP A 531 6.52 21.29 13.26
CA TRP A 531 7.70 21.30 12.40
C TRP A 531 7.58 20.21 11.34
N VAL A 532 7.99 20.53 10.12
CA VAL A 532 7.96 19.62 8.97
C VAL A 532 9.36 19.49 8.40
N LEU A 533 9.88 18.27 8.33
CA LEU A 533 11.09 17.92 7.59
C LEU A 533 10.67 17.30 6.26
N GLN A 534 10.82 18.04 5.16
CA GLN A 534 10.44 17.61 3.82
C GLN A 534 11.67 17.17 3.01
N GLY A 535 11.79 15.87 2.75
CA GLY A 535 12.84 15.32 1.88
C GLY A 535 12.47 15.37 0.41
N ILE A 536 13.30 16.00 -0.42
CA ILE A 536 13.13 16.08 -1.88
C ILE A 536 14.47 15.88 -2.61
N ARG A 537 14.44 15.84 -3.94
CA ARG A 537 15.68 15.79 -4.74
C ARG A 537 16.28 17.17 -4.91
N ASP A 538 15.48 18.09 -5.43
CA ASP A 538 15.84 19.44 -5.80
C ASP A 538 14.61 20.35 -5.56
N SER A 539 14.80 21.41 -4.78
CA SER A 539 13.74 22.39 -4.46
C SER A 539 13.19 23.12 -5.67
N LEU A 540 13.99 23.28 -6.73
CA LEU A 540 13.55 23.95 -7.93
C LEU A 540 12.55 23.10 -8.73
N LEU A 541 12.54 21.78 -8.55
CA LEU A 541 11.77 20.84 -9.37
C LEU A 541 10.71 20.05 -8.59
N ASP A 542 11.07 19.57 -7.40
CA ASP A 542 10.35 18.53 -6.67
C ASP A 542 9.77 19.02 -5.32
N GLU A 543 9.91 20.31 -4.98
CA GLU A 543 9.32 20.86 -3.76
C GLU A 543 7.80 20.92 -3.89
N LEU A 544 7.13 19.99 -3.22
CA LEU A 544 5.68 19.94 -3.19
C LEU A 544 5.15 21.01 -2.22
N TYR A 545 4.09 21.71 -2.63
CA TYR A 545 3.36 22.68 -1.80
C TYR A 545 4.22 23.85 -1.28
N SER A 546 5.19 24.30 -2.08
CA SER A 546 6.03 25.45 -1.73
C SER A 546 5.20 26.73 -1.52
N GLY A 547 5.38 27.38 -0.37
CA GLY A 547 4.77 28.67 -0.05
C GLY A 547 3.31 28.60 0.43
N GLU A 548 2.74 27.40 0.60
CA GLU A 548 1.34 27.26 1.00
C GLU A 548 1.07 27.67 2.46
N TRP A 549 2.08 27.79 3.32
CA TRP A 549 1.92 28.24 4.71
C TRP A 549 2.29 29.72 4.93
N GLY A 550 2.52 30.47 3.85
CA GLY A 550 2.70 31.92 3.86
C GLY A 550 3.85 32.36 4.77
N VAL A 551 3.58 33.30 5.69
CA VAL A 551 4.60 33.87 6.60
C VAL A 551 5.21 32.85 7.57
N HIS A 552 4.55 31.70 7.78
CA HIS A 552 5.03 30.65 8.67
C HIS A 552 5.85 29.57 7.95
N GLU A 553 5.98 29.64 6.63
CA GLU A 553 6.63 28.62 5.81
C GLU A 553 8.04 28.29 6.30
N GLU A 554 8.90 29.30 6.47
CA GLU A 554 10.30 29.12 6.88
C GLU A 554 10.46 28.65 8.34
N THR A 555 9.48 28.95 9.19
CA THR A 555 9.48 28.53 10.61
C THR A 555 9.00 27.10 10.77
N VAL A 556 8.00 26.69 9.99
CA VAL A 556 7.37 25.37 10.08
C VAL A 556 8.09 24.35 9.20
N LYS A 557 8.52 24.72 8.00
CA LYS A 557 9.04 23.79 6.98
C LYS A 557 10.54 23.88 6.82
N ARG A 558 11.21 22.75 6.98
CA ARG A 558 12.61 22.55 6.59
C ARG A 558 12.67 21.62 5.38
N VAL A 559 13.20 22.12 4.27
CA VAL A 559 13.42 21.34 3.05
C VAL A 559 14.82 20.72 3.06
N VAL A 560 14.88 19.41 2.83
CA VAL A 560 16.12 18.61 2.79
C VAL A 560 16.32 18.08 1.38
N GLN A 561 17.43 18.46 0.75
CA GLN A 561 17.71 18.17 -0.67
C GLN A 561 18.77 17.07 -0.82
N SER A 562 18.39 15.99 -1.50
CA SER A 562 19.26 14.82 -1.70
C SER A 562 20.19 14.91 -2.91
N ARG A 563 19.91 15.79 -3.88
CA ARG A 563 20.67 15.90 -5.14
C ARG A 563 21.24 17.28 -5.43
N SER A 564 20.92 18.26 -4.59
CA SER A 564 21.45 19.61 -4.65
C SER A 564 21.97 20.04 -3.27
N GLY A 565 22.76 21.11 -3.23
CA GLY A 565 23.36 21.59 -1.98
C GLY A 565 24.31 20.57 -1.35
N GLU A 566 24.13 20.31 -0.06
CA GLU A 566 24.96 19.37 0.71
C GLU A 566 24.63 17.89 0.44
N GLY A 567 23.57 17.58 -0.30
CA GLY A 567 23.20 16.21 -0.67
C GLY A 567 22.87 15.33 0.55
N ARG A 568 21.82 15.68 1.29
CA ARG A 568 21.39 14.98 2.50
C ARG A 568 19.98 14.40 2.35
N TYR A 569 19.65 13.39 3.16
CA TYR A 569 18.29 12.91 3.30
C TYR A 569 17.73 13.33 4.67
N VAL A 570 16.45 13.03 4.88
CA VAL A 570 15.72 13.44 6.07
C VAL A 570 16.29 12.83 7.35
N GLN A 571 16.85 11.63 7.30
CA GLN A 571 17.44 10.99 8.49
C GLN A 571 18.71 11.71 8.98
N GLU A 572 19.50 12.31 8.09
CA GLU A 572 20.63 13.15 8.49
C GLU A 572 20.13 14.46 9.12
N GLU A 573 19.06 15.06 8.58
CA GLU A 573 18.46 16.26 9.18
C GLU A 573 17.83 15.97 10.56
N VAL A 574 17.25 14.78 10.76
CA VAL A 574 16.77 14.31 12.08
C VAL A 574 17.92 14.30 13.10
N ARG A 575 19.11 13.80 12.73
CA ARG A 575 20.29 13.85 13.60
C ARG A 575 20.79 15.27 13.83
N ASN A 576 20.78 16.11 12.80
CA ASN A 576 21.19 17.52 12.91
C ASN A 576 20.26 18.33 13.83
N GLN A 577 18.98 17.98 13.87
CA GLN A 577 17.97 18.62 14.71
C GLN A 577 17.65 17.78 15.96
N ALA A 578 18.63 17.05 16.50
CA ALA A 578 18.46 16.16 17.65
C ALA A 578 17.79 16.84 18.86
N ASP A 579 18.11 18.11 19.13
CA ASP A 579 17.49 18.87 20.23
C ASP A 579 15.99 19.11 20.00
N LEU A 580 15.59 19.47 18.78
CA LEU A 580 14.17 19.63 18.43
C LEU A 580 13.44 18.29 18.51
N VAL A 581 14.03 17.24 17.93
CA VAL A 581 13.45 15.89 17.94
C VAL A 581 13.23 15.44 19.39
N TRP A 582 14.24 15.61 20.25
CA TRP A 582 14.16 15.25 21.67
C TRP A 582 13.14 16.11 22.41
N PHE A 583 13.15 17.43 22.22
CA PHE A 583 12.17 18.35 22.80
C PHE A 583 10.73 17.92 22.48
N VAL A 584 10.46 17.60 21.21
CA VAL A 584 9.13 17.14 20.78
C VAL A 584 8.78 15.83 21.46
N ILE A 585 9.55 14.75 21.29
CA ILE A 585 9.13 13.41 21.75
C ILE A 585 9.17 13.23 23.28
N ASN A 586 10.00 14.02 23.98
CA ASN A 586 10.10 13.99 25.43
C ASN A 586 8.99 14.82 26.12
N SER A 587 8.28 15.66 25.37
CA SER A 587 7.09 16.36 25.87
C SER A 587 5.94 15.38 26.16
N LEU A 588 5.11 15.68 27.16
CA LEU A 588 3.98 14.82 27.57
C LEU A 588 3.02 14.54 26.40
N ASP A 589 2.70 15.56 25.61
CA ASP A 589 1.80 15.47 24.44
C ASP A 589 2.54 15.54 23.10
N GLY A 590 3.84 15.23 23.13
CA GLY A 590 4.71 15.24 21.96
C GLY A 590 4.39 14.15 20.96
N ARG A 591 4.35 14.49 19.66
CA ARG A 591 4.10 13.51 18.59
C ARG A 591 5.08 13.61 17.44
N VAL A 592 5.55 12.46 16.97
CA VAL A 592 6.40 12.32 15.79
C VAL A 592 5.69 11.47 14.76
N PHE A 593 5.53 12.02 13.56
CA PHE A 593 4.88 11.35 12.44
C PHE A 593 5.85 11.21 11.28
N VAL A 594 5.95 10.02 10.69
CA VAL A 594 6.78 9.74 9.52
C VAL A 594 5.86 9.28 8.39
N CYS A 595 6.08 9.79 7.19
CA CYS A 595 5.33 9.34 6.01
C CYS A 595 6.20 9.31 4.76
N GLY A 596 6.14 8.21 4.03
CA GLY A 596 6.86 8.01 2.78
C GLY A 596 7.22 6.54 2.57
N SER A 597 8.29 6.26 1.84
CA SER A 597 8.72 4.89 1.61
C SER A 597 9.24 4.27 2.91
N SER A 598 8.64 3.17 3.36
CA SER A 598 9.12 2.44 4.54
C SER A 598 10.56 1.95 4.33
N LYS A 599 10.89 1.51 3.12
CA LYS A 599 12.22 1.03 2.76
C LYS A 599 13.17 2.20 2.48
N GLY A 600 14.36 2.15 3.08
CA GLY A 600 15.36 3.20 2.96
C GLY A 600 15.04 4.42 3.81
N MET A 601 13.92 5.12 3.53
CA MET A 601 13.56 6.33 4.27
C MET A 601 13.06 6.02 5.68
N GLY A 602 12.00 5.21 5.83
CA GLY A 602 11.45 4.87 7.15
C GLY A 602 12.47 4.20 8.07
N GLU A 603 13.19 3.20 7.57
CA GLU A 603 14.27 2.52 8.31
C GLU A 603 15.41 3.46 8.69
N GLY A 604 15.80 4.37 7.78
CA GLY A 604 16.83 5.37 8.04
C GLY A 604 16.41 6.37 9.11
N VAL A 605 15.16 6.84 9.07
CA VAL A 605 14.60 7.75 10.06
C VAL A 605 14.47 7.06 11.42
N GLU A 606 13.98 5.82 11.48
CA GLU A 606 13.90 5.06 12.74
C GLU A 606 15.28 4.89 13.39
N ALA A 607 16.31 4.55 12.60
CA ALA A 607 17.68 4.49 13.09
C ALA A 607 18.17 5.84 13.62
N ALA A 608 17.91 6.94 12.89
CA ALA A 608 18.27 8.28 13.34
C ALA A 608 17.55 8.70 14.62
N LEU A 609 16.27 8.35 14.78
CA LEU A 609 15.49 8.60 15.99
C LEU A 609 16.06 7.84 17.20
N VAL A 610 16.51 6.59 17.01
CA VAL A 610 17.22 5.82 18.04
C VAL A 610 18.53 6.52 18.42
N ASP A 611 19.32 6.97 17.44
CA ASP A 611 20.57 7.70 17.71
C ASP A 611 20.32 8.98 18.54
N VAL A 612 19.26 9.74 18.21
CA VAL A 612 18.87 10.94 18.97
C VAL A 612 18.50 10.59 20.41
N ALA A 613 17.70 9.55 20.62
CA ALA A 613 17.29 9.13 21.97
C ALA A 613 18.49 8.66 22.81
N MET A 614 19.47 7.98 22.20
CA MET A 614 20.71 7.62 22.87
C MET A 614 21.49 8.87 23.32
N ALA A 615 21.70 9.83 22.41
CA ALA A 615 22.52 11.00 22.69
C ALA A 615 21.87 12.03 23.62
N LYS A 616 20.56 12.28 23.50
CA LYS A 616 19.84 13.31 24.26
C LYS A 616 19.16 12.76 25.52
N GLY A 617 18.77 11.48 25.50
CA GLY A 617 18.19 10.79 26.65
C GLY A 617 19.20 10.08 27.54
N ASN A 618 20.48 10.06 27.16
CA ASN A 618 21.54 9.28 27.83
C ASN A 618 21.17 7.80 27.98
N LEU A 619 20.54 7.25 26.94
CA LEU A 619 20.08 5.87 26.87
C LEU A 619 21.10 5.03 26.11
N ASN A 620 21.22 3.75 26.46
CA ASN A 620 21.87 2.79 25.58
C ASN A 620 20.96 2.42 24.40
N ARG A 621 21.47 1.66 23.44
CA ARG A 621 20.73 1.33 22.20
C ARG A 621 19.45 0.53 22.46
N GLU A 622 19.49 -0.45 23.36
CA GLU A 622 18.34 -1.29 23.70
C GLU A 622 17.26 -0.47 24.40
N GLU A 623 17.66 0.39 25.35
CA GLU A 623 16.77 1.33 26.03
C GLU A 623 16.13 2.33 25.06
N ALA A 624 16.90 2.86 24.10
CA ALA A 624 16.38 3.77 23.08
C ALA A 624 15.37 3.09 22.14
N GLN A 625 15.62 1.84 21.75
CA GLN A 625 14.66 1.05 20.98
C GLN A 625 13.38 0.76 21.78
N LEU A 626 13.51 0.43 23.07
CA LEU A 626 12.38 0.21 23.95
C LEU A 626 11.58 1.51 24.19
N PHE A 627 12.26 2.64 24.31
CA PHE A 627 11.64 3.97 24.39
C PHE A 627 10.75 4.24 23.17
N TRP A 628 11.28 4.08 21.95
CA TRP A 628 10.50 4.28 20.73
C TRP A 628 9.37 3.27 20.54
N LYS A 629 9.57 2.03 20.99
CA LYS A 629 8.49 1.03 21.05
C LYS A 629 7.36 1.51 21.98
N GLY A 630 7.68 1.97 23.18
CA GLY A 630 6.70 2.54 24.10
C GLY A 630 5.99 3.77 23.53
N LYS A 631 6.70 4.65 22.81
CA LYS A 631 6.10 5.79 22.10
C LYS A 631 5.16 5.36 20.97
N LYS A 632 5.47 4.27 20.28
CA LYS A 632 4.59 3.67 19.25
C LYS A 632 3.33 3.09 19.87
N ASP A 633 3.47 2.32 20.95
CA ASP A 633 2.35 1.71 21.68
C ASP A 633 1.42 2.78 22.27
N ALA A 634 1.97 3.93 22.69
CA ALA A 634 1.23 5.09 23.19
C ALA A 634 0.67 6.02 22.10
N GLY A 635 0.81 5.70 20.80
CA GLY A 635 0.32 6.54 19.70
C GLY A 635 1.09 7.87 19.49
N GLN A 636 2.23 8.06 20.17
CA GLN A 636 3.06 9.26 20.07
C GLN A 636 4.07 9.20 18.91
N TYR A 637 4.40 7.99 18.44
CA TYR A 637 5.21 7.76 17.24
C TYR A 637 4.45 6.91 16.23
N ILE A 638 4.21 7.46 15.04
CA ILE A 638 3.50 6.79 13.94
C ILE A 638 4.31 6.96 12.66
N ALA A 639 4.60 5.86 11.95
CA ALA A 639 5.45 5.82 10.77
C ALA A 639 4.91 4.91 9.68
#